data_AF-A0A9E4BJR9-F1
#
_entry.id   AF-A0A9E4BJR9-F1
#
_cell.length_a   1.000
_cell.length_b   1.000
_cell.length_c   1.000
_cell.angle_alpha   90.00
_cell.angle_beta   90.00
_cell.angle_gamma   90.00
#
_symmetry.space_group_name_H-M   'P 1'
#
loop_
_entity.id
_entity.type
_entity.pdbx_description
1 polymer ?
#
loop_
_entity_poly.entity_id
_entity_poly.type
_entity_poly.pdbx_seq_one_letter_code
_entity_poly.pdbx_strand_id
1 'polypeptide(L)'
;MRALCVICLILWSTCAVIAQDMGSLTGKVEDETEEALFAANVVVKGPAIEGIRGVITNEQGAYRIDRLPPGIYEITISYIGYETLVASGIEIRAGESMTRDFKLTAVALIGQQVVVSASRKQEKALEAPASIATIEASEIRDRGVLSPTEHIKALPGVDFSKTGISQSNVVVRGFNNVFSGALLTLVDNRIARVPSLRFNAFDMIPIAGDDIERIEVVLGPGSALYGPNSSSGVMHIITRSPFGSEGNTISISGGQRSVQKLSLRHASSLNNKIGIKVSGGYSSAHDWEYIDPLEVAARGENPRDYNSKKMVGELRLDYRPTDDLTIIGSTGYTKTSSIELTGLGAGQAKDWTYNFYQGRLLYRGWFAQVFYNASNAGGTRLLIPDDPIVDNSNLMVLQLQHNASLGQKQHFAYGADMLRTRPVTGGTINGIHEDIDNIDEYGIYLQSETSLSDQIELVLAGRIDKHSHVEDPFFSPRAALVIKPRPLNTLRLTYNRAFSTPSTTNLFLDRVGLPDPFGLAALESAFGFNPAIDVRAQGTASTGFTFSRDVNGLPMYRTSFAPIAGLSKDHYFSLHDPQGTNLMWGAARGIIMNILLAELEPLATGLFVERLGLPHSRTTGRRLSRDYPRTTAGFAKYGRDTKYSNGEF
;
A
#
# COMPACT_ATOMS: atom_id res chain seq x y z
N MET A 1 -45.78 -63.87 -52.23
CA MET A 1 -46.36 -63.37 -50.96
C MET A 1 -45.98 -64.16 -49.69
N ARG A 2 -45.53 -65.43 -49.78
CA ARG A 2 -45.13 -66.22 -48.58
C ARG A 2 -43.70 -65.99 -48.08
N ALA A 3 -42.81 -65.40 -48.88
CA ALA A 3 -41.41 -65.14 -48.50
C ALA A 3 -41.20 -63.83 -47.72
N LEU A 4 -42.13 -62.86 -47.81
CA LEU A 4 -42.01 -61.58 -47.10
C LEU A 4 -42.42 -61.68 -45.62
N CYS A 5 -43.32 -62.60 -45.27
CA CYS A 5 -43.77 -62.79 -43.88
C CYS A 5 -42.74 -63.50 -42.99
N VAL A 6 -41.82 -64.29 -43.56
CA VAL A 6 -40.81 -65.02 -42.78
C VAL A 6 -39.64 -64.11 -42.39
N ILE A 7 -39.31 -63.11 -43.21
CA ILE A 7 -38.25 -62.13 -42.91
C ILE A 7 -38.72 -61.11 -41.86
N CYS A 8 -40.01 -60.72 -41.85
CA CYS A 8 -40.56 -59.86 -40.79
C CYS A 8 -40.68 -60.56 -39.42
N LEU A 9 -40.82 -61.89 -39.36
CA LEU A 9 -40.89 -62.65 -38.10
C LEU A 9 -39.50 -62.94 -37.50
N ILE A 10 -38.45 -63.00 -38.32
CA ILE A 10 -37.06 -63.15 -37.83
C ILE A 10 -36.48 -61.78 -37.40
N LEU A 11 -36.96 -60.67 -37.97
CA LEU A 11 -36.58 -59.31 -37.53
C LEU A 11 -37.31 -58.82 -36.26
N TRP A 12 -38.33 -59.54 -35.79
CA TRP A 12 -39.01 -59.25 -34.51
C TRP A 12 -38.46 -60.06 -33.32
N SER A 13 -37.57 -61.03 -33.55
CA SER A 13 -37.02 -61.90 -32.49
C SER A 13 -35.63 -61.47 -31.97
N THR A 14 -35.01 -60.43 -32.52
CA THR A 14 -33.70 -59.91 -32.06
C THR A 14 -33.76 -58.57 -31.34
N CYS A 15 -34.97 -58.01 -31.12
CA CYS A 15 -35.17 -56.77 -30.36
C CYS A 15 -35.76 -57.04 -28.95
N ALA A 16 -35.37 -58.15 -28.32
CA ALA A 16 -35.37 -58.22 -26.86
C ALA A 16 -34.01 -57.67 -26.40
N VAL A 17 -33.83 -56.36 -26.52
CA VAL A 17 -32.80 -55.66 -25.76
C VAL A 17 -33.08 -56.01 -24.30
N ILE A 18 -32.13 -56.67 -23.65
CA ILE A 18 -32.13 -56.90 -22.22
C ILE A 18 -32.46 -55.57 -21.55
N ALA A 19 -33.69 -55.46 -21.01
CA ALA A 19 -33.94 -54.50 -19.96
C ALA A 19 -33.03 -54.95 -18.82
N GLN A 20 -31.87 -54.30 -18.67
CA GLN A 20 -31.09 -54.47 -17.47
C GLN A 20 -31.98 -53.92 -16.36
N ASP A 21 -32.45 -54.77 -15.45
CA ASP A 21 -33.20 -54.32 -14.29
C ASP A 21 -32.29 -53.37 -13.52
N MET A 22 -32.54 -52.07 -13.67
CA MET A 22 -31.73 -51.04 -13.03
C MET A 22 -32.05 -51.03 -11.54
N GLY A 23 -31.02 -50.94 -10.71
CA GLY A 23 -31.17 -50.77 -9.28
C GLY A 23 -31.44 -49.32 -8.88
N SER A 24 -31.63 -49.12 -7.59
CA SER A 24 -31.74 -47.82 -6.94
C SER A 24 -30.97 -47.83 -5.62
N LEU A 25 -30.51 -46.65 -5.22
CA LEU A 25 -29.86 -46.44 -3.93
C LEU A 25 -30.69 -45.42 -3.15
N THR A 26 -31.12 -45.80 -1.95
CA THR A 26 -31.85 -44.94 -1.01
C THR A 26 -31.10 -44.83 0.30
N GLY A 27 -31.45 -43.86 1.14
CA GLY A 27 -30.90 -43.75 2.48
C GLY A 27 -31.20 -42.38 3.10
N LYS A 28 -30.65 -42.18 4.29
CA LYS A 28 -30.65 -40.90 5.01
C LYS A 28 -29.23 -40.39 5.25
N VAL A 29 -29.12 -39.07 5.28
CA VAL A 29 -27.92 -38.36 5.72
C VAL A 29 -28.28 -37.58 6.98
N GLU A 30 -27.58 -37.88 8.07
CA GLU A 30 -27.78 -37.30 9.40
C GLU A 30 -26.43 -36.81 9.94
N ASP A 31 -26.44 -36.00 11.00
CA ASP A 31 -25.23 -35.67 11.74
C ASP A 31 -24.96 -36.63 12.92
N GLU A 32 -23.89 -36.37 13.68
CA GLU A 32 -23.54 -37.15 14.87
C GLU A 32 -24.57 -37.05 16.01
N THR A 33 -25.44 -36.04 15.97
CA THR A 33 -26.55 -35.83 16.92
C THR A 33 -27.87 -36.43 16.45
N GLU A 34 -27.87 -37.14 15.31
CA GLU A 34 -29.04 -37.73 14.65
C GLU A 34 -30.02 -36.69 14.07
N GLU A 35 -29.54 -35.45 13.85
CA GLU A 35 -30.29 -34.43 13.14
C GLU A 35 -30.23 -34.70 11.63
N ALA A 36 -31.39 -34.67 10.97
CA ALA A 36 -31.50 -34.90 9.54
C ALA A 36 -30.92 -33.73 8.73
N LEU A 37 -30.01 -34.02 7.80
CA LEU A 37 -29.33 -32.99 7.03
C LEU A 37 -30.08 -32.70 5.73
N PHE A 38 -30.85 -31.62 5.72
CA PHE A 38 -31.59 -31.13 4.56
C PHE A 38 -30.68 -30.52 3.50
N ALA A 39 -30.86 -30.88 2.23
CA ALA A 39 -30.10 -30.37 1.08
C ALA A 39 -28.59 -30.73 1.06
N ALA A 40 -28.20 -31.84 1.69
CA ALA A 40 -26.91 -32.46 1.50
C ALA A 40 -26.81 -33.04 0.07
N ASN A 41 -25.70 -32.77 -0.62
CA ASN A 41 -25.44 -33.31 -1.94
C ASN A 41 -24.97 -34.75 -1.81
N VAL A 42 -25.67 -35.69 -2.46
CA VAL A 42 -25.29 -37.10 -2.54
C VAL A 42 -24.98 -37.42 -3.99
N VAL A 43 -23.72 -37.71 -4.29
CA VAL A 43 -23.22 -37.97 -5.65
C VAL A 43 -22.67 -39.39 -5.72
N VAL A 44 -23.03 -40.11 -6.78
CA VAL A 44 -22.51 -41.44 -7.09
C VAL A 44 -21.71 -41.42 -8.38
N LYS A 45 -20.59 -42.16 -8.36
CA LYS A 45 -19.69 -42.38 -9.48
C LYS A 45 -19.33 -43.86 -9.53
N GLY A 46 -19.26 -44.44 -10.72
CA GLY A 46 -18.85 -45.84 -10.86
C GLY A 46 -18.57 -46.21 -12.31
N PRO A 47 -17.86 -47.32 -12.57
CA PRO A 47 -17.53 -47.76 -13.93
C PRO A 47 -18.76 -48.04 -14.80
N ALA A 48 -19.91 -48.28 -14.17
CA ALA A 48 -21.17 -48.62 -14.84
C ALA A 48 -22.00 -47.39 -15.27
N ILE A 49 -21.58 -46.16 -14.95
CA ILE A 49 -22.23 -44.92 -15.38
C ILE A 49 -21.21 -43.96 -16.02
N GLU A 50 -21.60 -43.32 -17.12
CA GLU A 50 -20.80 -42.27 -17.74
C GLU A 50 -21.01 -40.95 -16.99
N GLY A 51 -19.95 -40.42 -16.38
CA GLY A 51 -19.99 -39.18 -15.58
C GLY A 51 -20.35 -39.41 -14.10
N ILE A 52 -21.21 -38.53 -13.56
CA ILE A 52 -21.69 -38.57 -12.17
C ILE A 52 -23.21 -38.49 -12.16
N ARG A 53 -23.85 -39.09 -11.15
CA ARG A 53 -25.27 -38.86 -10.84
C ARG A 53 -25.40 -38.36 -9.43
N GLY A 54 -26.27 -37.40 -9.17
CA GLY A 54 -26.47 -36.90 -7.81
C GLY A 54 -27.86 -36.40 -7.56
N VAL A 55 -28.21 -36.36 -6.28
CA VAL A 55 -29.45 -35.81 -5.74
C VAL A 55 -29.13 -35.01 -4.48
N ILE A 56 -30.10 -34.22 -4.03
CA ILE A 56 -30.05 -33.57 -2.72
C ILE A 56 -30.99 -34.30 -1.76
N THR A 57 -30.63 -34.32 -0.48
CA THR A 57 -31.51 -34.85 0.57
C THR A 57 -32.71 -33.93 0.80
N ASN A 58 -33.85 -34.51 1.16
CA ASN A 58 -35.05 -33.77 1.55
C ASN A 58 -35.01 -33.33 3.03
N GLU A 59 -36.07 -32.69 3.52
CA GLU A 59 -36.15 -32.15 4.90
C GLU A 59 -35.98 -33.21 5.99
N GLN A 60 -36.20 -34.49 5.66
CA GLN A 60 -36.00 -35.63 6.56
C GLN A 60 -34.64 -36.31 6.34
N GLY A 61 -33.71 -35.63 5.63
CA GLY A 61 -32.38 -36.14 5.33
C GLY A 61 -32.37 -37.27 4.31
N ALA A 62 -33.52 -37.63 3.72
CA ALA A 62 -33.64 -38.78 2.85
C ALA A 62 -33.22 -38.46 1.41
N TYR A 63 -32.52 -39.40 0.77
CA TYR A 63 -32.14 -39.33 -0.63
C TYR A 63 -32.55 -40.60 -1.39
N ARG A 64 -32.71 -40.46 -2.71
CA ARG A 64 -33.01 -41.58 -3.61
C ARG A 64 -32.40 -41.34 -4.99
N ILE A 65 -31.56 -42.27 -5.43
CA ILE A 65 -30.92 -42.26 -6.74
C ILE A 65 -31.41 -43.48 -7.52
N ASP A 66 -32.25 -43.24 -8.53
CA ASP A 66 -32.83 -44.30 -9.36
C ASP A 66 -32.00 -44.59 -10.62
N ARG A 67 -32.34 -45.73 -11.25
CA ARG A 67 -31.84 -46.16 -12.56
C ARG A 67 -30.34 -46.40 -12.59
N LEU A 68 -29.77 -46.95 -11.53
CA LEU A 68 -28.35 -47.32 -11.46
C LEU A 68 -28.13 -48.69 -12.11
N PRO A 69 -27.30 -48.80 -13.15
CA PRO A 69 -26.90 -50.10 -13.68
C PRO A 69 -26.25 -50.98 -12.60
N PRO A 70 -26.35 -52.31 -12.70
CA PRO A 70 -25.64 -53.19 -11.77
C PRO A 70 -24.13 -52.95 -11.80
N GLY A 71 -23.51 -52.76 -10.63
CA GLY A 71 -22.10 -52.41 -10.55
C GLY A 71 -21.68 -51.89 -9.19
N ILE A 72 -20.39 -51.56 -9.06
CA ILE A 72 -19.80 -51.00 -7.84
C ILE A 72 -19.68 -49.48 -7.98
N TYR A 73 -20.13 -48.78 -6.94
CA TYR A 73 -20.17 -47.33 -6.88
C TYR A 73 -19.36 -46.78 -5.71
N GLU A 74 -18.88 -45.56 -5.91
CA GLU A 74 -18.39 -44.65 -4.90
C GLU A 74 -19.41 -43.54 -4.68
N ILE A 75 -19.75 -43.28 -3.42
CA ILE A 75 -20.68 -42.25 -3.00
C ILE A 75 -19.88 -41.13 -2.34
N THR A 76 -20.06 -39.90 -2.81
CA THR A 76 -19.54 -38.68 -2.17
C THR A 76 -20.71 -37.89 -1.61
N ILE A 77 -20.68 -37.57 -0.32
CA ILE A 77 -21.69 -36.77 0.35
C ILE A 77 -21.06 -35.49 0.87
N SER A 78 -21.61 -34.35 0.47
CA SER A 78 -21.12 -33.04 0.91
C SER A 78 -22.26 -32.16 1.43
N TYR A 79 -22.01 -31.52 2.57
CA TYR A 79 -22.93 -30.58 3.19
C TYR A 79 -22.14 -29.45 3.88
N ILE A 80 -22.60 -28.21 3.74
CA ILE A 80 -21.91 -27.05 4.31
C ILE A 80 -21.88 -27.20 5.84
N GLY A 81 -20.69 -27.13 6.43
CA GLY A 81 -20.51 -27.28 7.88
C GLY A 81 -20.06 -28.67 8.30
N TYR A 82 -19.82 -29.58 7.35
CA TYR A 82 -19.52 -30.98 7.62
C TYR A 82 -18.35 -31.49 6.77
N GLU A 83 -17.65 -32.52 7.26
CA GLU A 83 -16.60 -33.20 6.49
C GLU A 83 -17.21 -33.94 5.29
N THR A 84 -16.62 -33.81 4.10
CA THR A 84 -17.09 -34.56 2.91
C THR A 84 -16.82 -36.05 3.12
N LEU A 85 -17.88 -36.87 3.14
CA LEU A 85 -17.78 -38.31 3.29
C LEU A 85 -17.67 -38.99 1.92
N VAL A 86 -16.68 -39.87 1.75
CA VAL A 86 -16.52 -40.71 0.56
C VAL A 86 -16.63 -42.19 0.97
N ALA A 87 -17.60 -42.90 0.41
CA ALA A 87 -17.83 -44.32 0.65
C ALA A 87 -17.72 -45.11 -0.67
N SER A 88 -16.64 -45.88 -0.81
CA SER A 88 -16.39 -46.72 -1.98
C SER A 88 -16.85 -48.17 -1.75
N GLY A 89 -17.09 -48.92 -2.82
CA GLY A 89 -17.40 -50.35 -2.73
C GLY A 89 -18.89 -50.68 -2.57
N ILE A 90 -19.79 -49.77 -2.94
CA ILE A 90 -21.24 -49.98 -2.85
C ILE A 90 -21.70 -50.76 -4.08
N GLU A 91 -21.97 -52.06 -3.90
CA GLU A 91 -22.44 -52.95 -4.95
C GLU A 91 -23.96 -52.84 -5.11
N ILE A 92 -24.45 -52.45 -6.29
CA ILE A 92 -25.88 -52.46 -6.64
C ILE A 92 -26.13 -53.63 -7.60
N ARG A 93 -27.08 -54.51 -7.26
CA ARG A 93 -27.48 -55.63 -8.12
C ARG A 93 -28.68 -55.29 -8.99
N ALA A 94 -28.93 -56.14 -10.00
CA ALA A 94 -30.04 -55.95 -10.92
C ALA A 94 -31.39 -55.95 -10.19
N GLY A 95 -32.18 -54.90 -10.40
CA GLY A 95 -33.49 -54.68 -9.79
C GLY A 95 -33.47 -54.43 -8.27
N GLU A 96 -32.30 -54.28 -7.67
CA GLU A 96 -32.15 -54.08 -6.23
C GLU A 96 -32.43 -52.62 -5.84
N SER A 97 -33.18 -52.43 -4.74
CA SER A 97 -33.25 -51.15 -4.04
C SER A 97 -32.41 -51.25 -2.78
N MET A 98 -31.16 -50.80 -2.86
CA MET A 98 -30.22 -50.84 -1.74
C MET A 98 -30.42 -49.61 -0.85
N THR A 99 -30.52 -49.82 0.46
CA THR A 99 -30.59 -48.73 1.44
C THR A 99 -29.27 -48.60 2.19
N ARG A 100 -28.73 -47.37 2.27
CA ARG A 100 -27.51 -47.07 3.00
C ARG A 100 -27.60 -45.70 3.67
N ASP A 101 -27.54 -45.67 4.99
CA ASP A 101 -27.54 -44.41 5.73
C ASP A 101 -26.11 -43.94 6.02
N PHE A 102 -25.94 -42.62 6.13
CA PHE A 102 -24.66 -41.96 6.34
C PHE A 102 -24.76 -40.92 7.45
N LYS A 103 -23.74 -40.89 8.32
CA LYS A 103 -23.57 -39.83 9.31
C LYS A 103 -22.40 -38.93 8.91
N LEU A 104 -22.63 -37.62 8.90
CA LEU A 104 -21.61 -36.61 8.62
C LEU A 104 -21.10 -36.01 9.93
N THR A 105 -19.79 -35.84 10.02
CA THR A 105 -19.13 -35.17 11.15
C THR A 105 -19.15 -33.66 10.96
N ALA A 106 -19.75 -32.95 11.92
CA ALA A 106 -19.77 -31.48 11.91
C ALA A 106 -18.35 -30.93 12.08
N VAL A 107 -17.98 -29.98 11.23
CA VAL A 107 -16.71 -29.26 11.32
C VAL A 107 -16.99 -27.78 11.50
N ALA A 108 -16.28 -27.14 12.44
CA ALA A 108 -16.33 -25.69 12.57
C ALA A 108 -15.79 -25.06 11.27
N LEU A 109 -16.68 -24.54 10.43
CA LEU A 109 -16.32 -23.69 9.30
C LEU A 109 -15.86 -22.33 9.83
N ILE A 110 -14.67 -22.29 10.43
CA ILE A 110 -13.87 -21.07 10.35
C ILE A 110 -13.31 -21.10 8.94
N GLY A 111 -13.85 -20.26 8.06
CA GLY A 111 -13.26 -20.04 6.75
C GLY A 111 -11.77 -19.76 6.94
N GLN A 112 -10.92 -20.69 6.50
CA GLN A 112 -9.48 -20.54 6.63
C GLN A 112 -9.08 -19.46 5.64
N GLN A 113 -9.06 -18.20 6.09
CA GLN A 113 -8.55 -17.10 5.30
C GLN A 113 -7.11 -17.42 4.92
N VAL A 114 -6.86 -17.50 3.62
CA VAL A 114 -5.56 -17.79 3.03
C VAL A 114 -4.95 -16.46 2.61
N VAL A 115 -3.71 -16.26 3.02
CA VAL A 115 -2.91 -15.08 2.70
C VAL A 115 -1.71 -15.49 1.86
N VAL A 116 -1.22 -14.60 1.01
CA VAL A 116 0.07 -14.79 0.35
C VAL A 116 1.14 -14.26 1.28
N SER A 117 1.82 -15.19 1.94
CA SER A 117 2.94 -14.85 2.80
C SER A 117 4.09 -14.27 1.97
N ALA A 118 5.06 -13.67 2.64
CA ALA A 118 6.26 -13.19 1.99
C ALA A 118 7.14 -14.28 1.35
N SER A 119 6.96 -15.55 1.72
CA SER A 119 7.53 -16.68 0.98
C SER A 119 6.84 -16.89 -0.38
N ARG A 120 5.85 -16.05 -0.70
CA ARG A 120 4.99 -16.08 -1.90
C ARG A 120 4.21 -17.38 -2.02
N LYS A 121 3.98 -18.03 -0.87
CA LYS A 121 3.12 -19.21 -0.73
C LYS A 121 1.79 -18.81 -0.11
N GLN A 122 0.76 -19.57 -0.45
CA GLN A 122 -0.53 -19.49 0.22
C GLN A 122 -0.42 -20.16 1.58
N GLU A 123 -0.70 -19.41 2.64
CA GLU A 123 -0.66 -19.86 4.03
C GLU A 123 -1.92 -19.41 4.75
N LYS A 124 -2.34 -20.11 5.81
CA LYS A 124 -3.48 -19.66 6.61
C LYS A 124 -3.10 -18.44 7.43
N ALA A 125 -3.95 -17.42 7.47
CA ALA A 125 -3.69 -16.20 8.25
C ALA A 125 -3.46 -16.48 9.75
N LEU A 126 -4.13 -17.51 10.30
CA LEU A 126 -3.95 -17.95 11.68
C LEU A 126 -2.55 -18.54 11.94
N GLU A 127 -1.94 -19.14 10.92
CA GLU A 127 -0.66 -19.82 11.00
C GLU A 127 0.50 -18.91 10.57
N ALA A 128 0.21 -17.81 9.86
CA ALA A 128 1.21 -16.85 9.43
C ALA A 128 2.00 -16.27 10.64
N PRO A 129 3.32 -16.10 10.52
CA PRO A 129 4.16 -15.59 11.61
C PRO A 129 4.00 -14.07 11.84
N ALA A 130 3.11 -13.39 11.11
CA ALA A 130 2.80 -11.97 11.23
C ALA A 130 1.30 -11.77 11.51
N SER A 131 0.93 -10.62 12.08
CA SER A 131 -0.47 -10.22 12.19
C SER A 131 -0.96 -9.72 10.84
N ILE A 132 -1.79 -10.51 10.17
CA ILE A 132 -2.31 -10.20 8.83
C ILE A 132 -3.83 -10.08 8.92
N ALA A 133 -4.37 -9.02 8.32
CA ALA A 133 -5.79 -8.86 8.08
C ALA A 133 -6.07 -8.95 6.58
N THR A 134 -7.18 -9.59 6.21
CA THR A 134 -7.57 -9.78 4.81
C THR A 134 -8.94 -9.17 4.58
N ILE A 135 -9.09 -8.43 3.48
CA ILE A 135 -10.38 -8.00 2.95
C ILE A 135 -10.66 -8.81 1.69
N GLU A 136 -11.73 -9.60 1.71
CA GLU A 136 -12.08 -10.52 0.61
C GLU A 136 -12.86 -9.83 -0.52
N ALA A 137 -12.94 -10.50 -1.67
CA ALA A 137 -13.62 -10.00 -2.87
C ALA A 137 -15.08 -9.57 -2.63
N SER A 138 -15.82 -10.26 -1.76
CA SER A 138 -17.21 -9.93 -1.43
C SER A 138 -17.31 -8.58 -0.73
N GLU A 139 -16.51 -8.36 0.32
CA GLU A 139 -16.48 -7.10 1.06
C GLU A 139 -16.03 -5.92 0.19
N ILE A 140 -15.16 -6.19 -0.80
CA ILE A 140 -14.73 -5.19 -1.77
C ILE A 140 -15.88 -4.79 -2.69
N ARG A 141 -16.62 -5.78 -3.23
CA ARG A 141 -17.75 -5.51 -4.15
C ARG A 141 -18.90 -4.78 -3.46
N ASP A 142 -19.15 -5.07 -2.19
CA ASP A 142 -20.28 -4.50 -1.46
C ASP A 142 -20.04 -3.03 -1.05
N ARG A 143 -18.84 -2.49 -1.30
CA ARG A 143 -18.46 -1.10 -0.98
C ARG A 143 -18.13 -0.31 -2.24
N GLY A 144 -18.98 0.68 -2.56
CA GLY A 144 -18.78 1.61 -3.68
C GLY A 144 -17.72 2.70 -3.44
N VAL A 145 -16.50 2.32 -3.05
CA VAL A 145 -15.43 3.28 -2.72
C VAL A 145 -14.64 3.74 -3.95
N LEU A 146 -14.01 4.92 -3.83
CA LEU A 146 -13.19 5.53 -4.88
C LEU A 146 -11.71 5.14 -4.79
N SER A 147 -11.25 4.75 -3.60
CA SER A 147 -9.89 4.31 -3.35
C SER A 147 -9.85 2.93 -2.67
N PRO A 148 -8.91 2.04 -3.05
CA PRO A 148 -8.72 0.75 -2.40
C PRO A 148 -8.48 0.85 -0.87
N THR A 149 -7.89 1.96 -0.42
CA THR A 149 -7.58 2.19 1.00
C THR A 149 -8.81 2.35 1.88
N GLU A 150 -9.96 2.73 1.31
CA GLU A 150 -11.21 2.86 2.08
C GLU A 150 -11.75 1.50 2.54
N HIS A 151 -11.34 0.39 1.91
CA HIS A 151 -11.70 -0.95 2.36
C HIS A 151 -11.06 -1.30 3.70
N ILE A 152 -9.87 -0.75 3.98
CA ILE A 152 -9.06 -1.12 5.15
C ILE A 152 -9.18 -0.14 6.33
N LYS A 153 -9.93 0.98 6.17
CA LYS A 153 -10.05 2.03 7.20
C LYS A 153 -10.61 1.56 8.55
N ALA A 154 -11.37 0.47 8.56
CA ALA A 154 -11.99 -0.09 9.75
C ALA A 154 -11.15 -1.19 10.42
N LEU A 155 -10.00 -1.55 9.84
CA LEU A 155 -9.15 -2.59 10.39
C LEU A 155 -8.45 -2.11 11.68
N PRO A 156 -8.40 -2.94 12.73
CA PRO A 156 -7.69 -2.60 13.95
C PRO A 156 -6.20 -2.28 13.71
N GLY A 157 -5.73 -1.18 14.27
CA GLY A 157 -4.35 -0.73 14.13
C GLY A 157 -4.03 0.00 12.83
N VAL A 158 -5.02 0.23 11.97
CA VAL A 158 -4.93 1.14 10.82
C VAL A 158 -5.33 2.54 11.27
N ASP A 159 -4.46 3.51 10.99
CA ASP A 159 -4.79 4.93 11.02
C ASP A 159 -5.02 5.40 9.59
N PHE A 160 -6.18 6.02 9.36
CA PHE A 160 -6.64 6.45 8.05
C PHE A 160 -6.97 7.93 8.08
N SER A 161 -6.30 8.71 7.24
CA SER A 161 -6.54 10.14 7.09
C SER A 161 -6.99 10.43 5.66
N LYS A 162 -8.02 11.28 5.52
CA LYS A 162 -8.57 11.67 4.21
C LYS A 162 -8.60 13.19 4.13
N THR A 163 -8.02 13.71 3.06
CA THR A 163 -7.79 15.16 2.85
C THR A 163 -8.70 15.76 1.78
N GLY A 164 -9.31 14.91 0.96
CA GLY A 164 -10.27 15.28 -0.09
C GLY A 164 -10.95 14.03 -0.61
N ILE A 165 -11.64 14.13 -1.74
CA ILE A 165 -12.41 12.99 -2.28
C ILE A 165 -11.51 11.87 -2.82
N SER A 166 -10.39 12.25 -3.43
CA SER A 166 -9.44 11.34 -4.08
C SER A 166 -8.29 10.90 -3.17
N GLN A 167 -7.75 11.81 -2.36
CA GLN A 167 -6.53 11.57 -1.61
C GLN A 167 -6.81 10.98 -0.23
N SER A 168 -6.08 9.93 0.13
CA SER A 168 -6.08 9.33 1.46
C SER A 168 -4.68 8.88 1.85
N ASN A 169 -4.38 8.87 3.14
CA ASN A 169 -3.12 8.42 3.71
C ASN A 169 -3.39 7.33 4.74
N VAL A 170 -2.62 6.25 4.64
CA VAL A 170 -2.78 5.08 5.52
C VAL A 170 -1.45 4.74 6.16
N VAL A 171 -1.47 4.61 7.48
CA VAL A 171 -0.37 4.09 8.27
C VAL A 171 -0.92 3.01 9.20
N VAL A 172 -0.10 2.01 9.55
CA VAL A 172 -0.50 1.01 10.53
C VAL A 172 0.45 1.06 11.72
N ARG A 173 -0.10 1.07 12.93
CA ARG A 173 0.64 1.14 14.21
C ARG A 173 1.76 2.20 14.22
N GLY A 174 1.48 3.40 13.73
CA GLY A 174 2.46 4.47 13.61
C GLY A 174 1.83 5.85 13.44
N PHE A 175 2.66 6.86 13.19
CA PHE A 175 2.22 8.23 13.01
C PHE A 175 1.88 8.49 11.54
N ASN A 176 0.68 9.01 11.32
CA ASN A 176 0.21 9.38 9.99
C ASN A 176 0.45 10.86 9.71
N ASN A 177 0.54 11.20 8.43
CA ASN A 177 0.65 12.58 7.95
C ASN A 177 -0.10 12.72 6.62
N VAL A 178 -0.17 13.94 6.08
CA VAL A 178 -0.89 14.22 4.82
C VAL A 178 -0.17 13.73 3.56
N PHE A 179 1.08 13.24 3.67
CA PHE A 179 1.91 12.84 2.54
C PHE A 179 2.83 11.68 2.95
N SER A 180 2.23 10.49 3.11
CA SER A 180 2.92 9.33 3.71
C SER A 180 3.34 8.28 2.68
N GLY A 181 4.60 7.86 2.79
CA GLY A 181 5.15 6.67 2.12
C GLY A 181 5.36 5.47 3.07
N ALA A 182 4.89 5.56 4.32
CA ALA A 182 5.30 4.66 5.39
C ALA A 182 4.80 3.21 5.22
N LEU A 183 3.60 3.03 4.67
CA LEU A 183 3.04 1.72 4.37
C LEU A 183 3.57 1.22 3.01
N LEU A 184 4.30 0.11 2.99
CA LEU A 184 4.72 -0.48 1.71
C LEU A 184 3.49 -0.99 0.98
N THR A 185 3.15 -0.37 -0.16
CA THR A 185 2.00 -0.78 -0.97
C THR A 185 2.45 -1.60 -2.17
N LEU A 186 1.87 -2.79 -2.30
CA LEU A 186 2.12 -3.73 -3.39
C LEU A 186 0.84 -3.97 -4.18
N VAL A 187 0.93 -4.01 -5.51
CA VAL A 187 -0.09 -4.59 -6.39
C VAL A 187 0.53 -5.77 -7.11
N ASP A 188 0.02 -6.98 -6.87
CA ASP A 188 0.55 -8.20 -7.50
C ASP A 188 2.09 -8.34 -7.38
N ASN A 189 2.63 -8.07 -6.19
CA ASN A 189 4.06 -8.05 -5.85
C ASN A 189 4.88 -6.90 -6.50
N ARG A 190 4.24 -5.94 -7.15
CA ARG A 190 4.87 -4.74 -7.68
C ARG A 190 4.70 -3.59 -6.69
N ILE A 191 5.79 -2.88 -6.38
CA ILE A 191 5.73 -1.66 -5.58
C ILE A 191 4.86 -0.63 -6.30
N ALA A 192 3.81 -0.13 -5.63
CA ALA A 192 2.82 0.79 -6.20
C ALA A 192 2.83 2.12 -5.46
N ARG A 193 3.80 2.97 -5.83
CA ARG A 193 4.00 4.33 -5.28
C ARG A 193 4.71 5.20 -6.31
N VAL A 194 4.65 6.52 -6.14
CA VAL A 194 5.37 7.48 -7.00
C VAL A 194 6.89 7.25 -6.85
N PRO A 195 7.65 7.04 -7.95
CA PRO A 195 9.05 6.61 -7.88
C PRO A 195 9.99 7.48 -7.04
N SER A 196 10.09 8.78 -7.35
CA SER A 196 11.02 9.72 -6.71
C SER A 196 10.55 10.09 -5.30
N LEU A 197 9.26 10.39 -5.14
CA LEU A 197 8.68 10.88 -3.88
C LEU A 197 8.49 9.78 -2.84
N ARG A 198 8.51 8.51 -3.25
CA ARG A 198 8.12 7.34 -2.44
C ARG A 198 6.76 7.51 -1.73
N PHE A 199 5.90 8.34 -2.30
CA PHE A 199 4.57 8.65 -1.81
C PHE A 199 3.54 7.64 -2.32
N ASN A 200 2.67 7.17 -1.44
CA ASN A 200 1.57 6.28 -1.81
C ASN A 200 0.37 7.08 -2.36
N ALA A 201 0.47 7.48 -3.63
CA ALA A 201 -0.67 8.05 -4.37
C ALA A 201 -1.66 6.93 -4.74
N PHE A 202 -2.56 6.57 -3.83
CA PHE A 202 -3.47 5.43 -4.02
C PHE A 202 -4.45 5.63 -5.19
N ASP A 203 -4.78 6.88 -5.50
CA ASP A 203 -5.58 7.25 -6.66
C ASP A 203 -4.81 7.04 -7.98
N MET A 204 -3.48 7.05 -7.96
CA MET A 204 -2.62 6.74 -9.12
C MET A 204 -2.40 5.24 -9.37
N ILE A 205 -2.91 4.36 -8.49
CA ILE A 205 -2.76 2.92 -8.67
C ILE A 205 -3.67 2.47 -9.85
N PRO A 206 -3.09 1.88 -10.91
CA PRO A 206 -3.78 1.49 -12.14
C PRO A 206 -4.56 0.19 -11.99
N ILE A 207 -5.55 0.19 -11.10
CA ILE A 207 -6.46 -0.94 -10.87
C ILE A 207 -7.91 -0.47 -10.89
N ALA A 208 -8.77 -1.24 -11.54
CA ALA A 208 -10.22 -1.12 -11.37
C ALA A 208 -10.65 -1.86 -10.10
N GLY A 209 -11.54 -1.27 -9.31
CA GLY A 209 -11.96 -1.86 -8.02
C GLY A 209 -12.55 -3.27 -8.14
N ASP A 210 -13.33 -3.52 -9.19
CA ASP A 210 -13.96 -4.83 -9.45
C ASP A 210 -12.95 -5.94 -9.81
N ASP A 211 -11.72 -5.56 -10.14
CA ASP A 211 -10.64 -6.47 -10.49
C ASP A 211 -9.78 -6.90 -9.29
N ILE A 212 -10.04 -6.31 -8.12
CA ILE A 212 -9.38 -6.70 -6.88
C ILE A 212 -10.00 -8.03 -6.41
N GLU A 213 -9.13 -9.02 -6.16
CA GLU A 213 -9.48 -10.30 -5.57
C GLU A 213 -9.51 -10.18 -4.04
N ARG A 214 -8.47 -9.59 -3.47
CA ARG A 214 -8.40 -9.30 -2.03
C ARG A 214 -7.33 -8.26 -1.73
N ILE A 215 -7.41 -7.71 -0.52
CA ILE A 215 -6.39 -6.82 0.05
C ILE A 215 -5.87 -7.47 1.33
N GLU A 216 -4.58 -7.71 1.41
CA GLU A 216 -3.90 -8.23 2.60
C GLU A 216 -3.12 -7.10 3.28
N VAL A 217 -3.27 -6.95 4.59
CA VAL A 217 -2.59 -5.92 5.39
C VAL A 217 -1.76 -6.59 6.48
N VAL A 218 -0.44 -6.46 6.37
CA VAL A 218 0.52 -6.91 7.38
C VAL A 218 0.74 -5.78 8.37
N LEU A 219 0.39 -6.02 9.64
CA LEU A 219 0.52 -5.04 10.70
C LEU A 219 1.91 -5.14 11.36
N GLY A 220 2.68 -4.06 11.24
CA GLY A 220 4.00 -3.94 11.86
C GLY A 220 5.17 -4.39 10.97
N PRO A 221 6.38 -4.48 11.56
CA PRO A 221 7.62 -4.57 10.79
C PRO A 221 7.74 -5.83 9.93
N GLY A 222 7.92 -5.64 8.61
CA GLY A 222 7.99 -6.70 7.61
C GLY A 222 9.29 -6.78 6.81
N SER A 223 10.36 -6.07 7.19
CA SER A 223 11.52 -5.89 6.28
C SER A 223 12.27 -7.15 5.90
N ALA A 224 12.43 -8.10 6.83
CA ALA A 224 13.05 -9.38 6.52
C ALA A 224 12.30 -10.16 5.41
N LEU A 225 11.03 -9.84 5.21
CA LEU A 225 10.08 -10.55 4.38
C LEU A 225 9.75 -9.83 3.06
N TYR A 226 9.43 -8.54 3.15
CA TYR A 226 8.94 -7.75 2.02
C TYR A 226 9.98 -6.76 1.48
N GLY A 227 11.15 -6.68 2.10
CA GLY A 227 12.23 -5.78 1.73
C GLY A 227 12.24 -4.45 2.49
N PRO A 228 13.19 -3.55 2.17
CA PRO A 228 13.33 -2.27 2.85
C PRO A 228 12.05 -1.44 2.66
N ASN A 229 11.76 -0.56 3.62
CA ASN A 229 10.57 0.32 3.63
C ASN A 229 9.24 -0.33 4.03
N SER A 230 9.26 -1.54 4.58
CA SER A 230 8.11 -2.20 5.23
C SER A 230 8.17 -2.13 6.75
N SER A 231 8.80 -1.09 7.30
CA SER A 231 8.96 -0.91 8.76
C SER A 231 7.64 -0.66 9.47
N SER A 232 6.72 0.07 8.81
CA SER A 232 5.41 0.38 9.37
C SER A 232 4.38 -0.69 9.04
N GLY A 233 4.55 -1.44 7.95
CA GLY A 233 3.63 -2.50 7.54
C GLY A 233 3.63 -2.68 6.03
N VAL A 234 2.73 -3.53 5.55
CA VAL A 234 2.54 -3.80 4.11
C VAL A 234 1.05 -3.84 3.79
N MET A 235 0.64 -3.22 2.69
CA MET A 235 -0.66 -3.46 2.05
C MET A 235 -0.42 -4.12 0.70
N HIS A 236 -0.94 -5.32 0.51
CA HIS A 236 -0.81 -6.08 -0.72
C HIS A 236 -2.18 -6.26 -1.36
N ILE A 237 -2.39 -5.54 -2.46
CA ILE A 237 -3.57 -5.64 -3.31
C ILE A 237 -3.30 -6.74 -4.36
N ILE A 238 -4.18 -7.72 -4.42
CA ILE A 238 -4.05 -8.87 -5.31
C ILE A 238 -5.18 -8.82 -6.32
N THR A 239 -4.85 -8.85 -7.62
CA THR A 239 -5.83 -8.79 -8.71
C THR A 239 -6.26 -10.19 -9.13
N ARG A 240 -7.49 -10.29 -9.64
CA ARG A 240 -8.06 -11.58 -10.07
C ARG A 240 -7.28 -12.18 -11.23
N SER A 241 -6.98 -13.47 -11.12
CA SER A 241 -6.41 -14.28 -12.21
C SER A 241 -7.42 -14.47 -13.34
N PRO A 242 -7.04 -14.37 -14.64
CA PRO A 242 -7.94 -14.68 -15.75
C PRO A 242 -8.45 -16.13 -15.72
N PHE A 243 -7.66 -17.07 -15.18
CA PHE A 243 -8.11 -18.44 -14.93
C PHE A 243 -9.06 -18.48 -13.74
N GLY A 244 -10.26 -19.02 -13.93
CA GLY A 244 -11.27 -19.17 -12.88
C GLY A 244 -12.04 -17.89 -12.55
N SER A 245 -11.85 -16.82 -13.32
CA SER A 245 -12.65 -15.59 -13.20
C SER A 245 -13.03 -14.99 -14.57
N GLU A 246 -13.24 -15.87 -15.55
CA GLU A 246 -13.66 -15.54 -16.90
C GLU A 246 -15.00 -14.79 -16.93
N GLY A 247 -15.20 -14.02 -17.99
CA GLY A 247 -16.44 -13.30 -18.26
C GLY A 247 -16.26 -11.79 -18.25
N ASN A 248 -17.41 -11.11 -18.29
CA ASN A 248 -17.51 -9.66 -18.36
C ASN A 248 -18.04 -9.12 -17.03
N THR A 249 -17.48 -8.01 -16.58
CA THR A 249 -18.01 -7.23 -15.45
C THR A 249 -18.15 -5.79 -15.90
N ILE A 250 -19.32 -5.22 -15.67
CA ILE A 250 -19.63 -3.82 -15.90
C ILE A 250 -20.21 -3.30 -14.58
N SER A 251 -19.54 -2.34 -13.98
CA SER A 251 -19.97 -1.70 -12.73
C SER A 251 -20.16 -0.21 -12.98
N ILE A 252 -21.34 0.29 -12.62
CA ILE A 252 -21.72 1.70 -12.71
C ILE A 252 -22.08 2.16 -11.31
N SER A 253 -21.51 3.27 -10.87
CA SER A 253 -21.82 3.86 -9.56
C SER A 253 -22.03 5.36 -9.68
N GLY A 254 -22.97 5.88 -8.90
CA GLY A 254 -23.26 7.30 -8.77
C GLY A 254 -23.45 7.67 -7.31
N GLY A 255 -23.17 8.90 -6.94
CA GLY A 255 -23.32 9.37 -5.56
C GLY A 255 -23.40 10.88 -5.42
N GLN A 256 -23.45 11.34 -4.17
CA GLN A 256 -23.30 12.75 -3.84
C GLN A 256 -21.96 13.30 -4.33
N ARG A 257 -21.79 14.63 -4.29
CA ARG A 257 -20.54 15.29 -4.75
C ARG A 257 -20.22 14.97 -6.22
N SER A 258 -21.27 14.81 -7.04
CA SER A 258 -21.16 14.50 -8.46
C SER A 258 -20.31 13.26 -8.77
N VAL A 259 -20.24 12.30 -7.82
CA VAL A 259 -19.50 11.06 -8.00
C VAL A 259 -20.14 10.26 -9.12
N GLN A 260 -19.33 9.92 -10.11
CA GLN A 260 -19.68 9.02 -11.20
C GLN A 260 -18.51 8.07 -11.41
N LYS A 261 -18.78 6.77 -11.49
CA LYS A 261 -17.76 5.73 -11.69
C LYS A 261 -18.28 4.71 -12.69
N LEU A 262 -17.45 4.39 -13.67
CA LEU A 262 -17.61 3.27 -14.58
C LEU A 262 -16.39 2.36 -14.40
N SER A 263 -16.61 1.06 -14.32
CA SER A 263 -15.55 0.06 -14.30
C SER A 263 -15.94 -1.08 -15.22
N LEU A 264 -14.98 -1.51 -16.04
CA LEU A 264 -15.14 -2.54 -17.05
C LEU A 264 -14.04 -3.57 -16.83
N ARG A 265 -14.39 -4.84 -16.97
CA ARG A 265 -13.45 -5.95 -16.94
C ARG A 265 -13.90 -7.03 -17.91
N HIS A 266 -12.95 -7.56 -18.65
CA HIS A 266 -13.12 -8.77 -19.44
C HIS A 266 -11.96 -9.72 -19.12
N ALA A 267 -12.28 -10.98 -18.84
CA ALA A 267 -11.29 -12.04 -18.72
C ALA A 267 -11.71 -13.25 -19.54
N SER A 268 -10.75 -13.88 -20.19
CA SER A 268 -10.94 -15.14 -20.91
C SER A 268 -9.74 -16.05 -20.70
N SER A 269 -9.99 -17.35 -20.77
CA SER A 269 -8.94 -18.35 -20.75
C SER A 269 -9.16 -19.36 -21.87
N LEU A 270 -8.06 -19.93 -22.37
CA LEU A 270 -8.04 -20.98 -23.36
C LEU A 270 -7.29 -22.19 -22.79
N ASN A 271 -8.00 -23.30 -22.65
CA ASN A 271 -7.48 -24.59 -22.18
C ASN A 271 -6.70 -24.52 -20.86
N ASN A 272 -7.01 -23.54 -19.98
CA ASN A 272 -6.24 -23.24 -18.77
C ASN A 272 -4.72 -23.01 -19.00
N LYS A 273 -4.31 -22.75 -20.24
CA LYS A 273 -2.91 -22.51 -20.62
C LYS A 273 -2.64 -21.06 -20.97
N ILE A 274 -3.59 -20.36 -21.57
CA ILE A 274 -3.46 -18.94 -21.91
C ILE A 274 -4.64 -18.21 -21.29
N GLY A 275 -4.39 -17.20 -20.47
CA GLY A 275 -5.40 -16.34 -19.87
C GLY A 275 -5.13 -14.89 -20.23
N ILE A 276 -6.14 -14.15 -20.67
CA ILE A 276 -6.06 -12.72 -20.95
C ILE A 276 -7.09 -12.00 -20.08
N LYS A 277 -6.66 -10.89 -19.49
CA LYS A 277 -7.51 -9.99 -18.72
C LYS A 277 -7.28 -8.56 -19.16
N VAL A 278 -8.37 -7.84 -19.40
CA VAL A 278 -8.39 -6.39 -19.62
C VAL A 278 -9.32 -5.78 -18.59
N SER A 279 -8.86 -4.78 -17.87
CA SER A 279 -9.70 -4.00 -16.96
C SER A 279 -9.48 -2.50 -17.18
N GLY A 280 -10.49 -1.70 -16.89
CA GLY A 280 -10.43 -0.26 -17.05
C GLY A 280 -11.51 0.44 -16.25
N GLY A 281 -11.31 1.72 -16.00
CA GLY A 281 -12.25 2.51 -15.23
C GLY A 281 -12.12 4.00 -15.47
N TYR A 282 -13.24 4.69 -15.28
CA TYR A 282 -13.33 6.13 -15.24
C TYR A 282 -14.05 6.52 -13.95
N SER A 283 -13.55 7.52 -13.24
CA SER A 283 -14.28 8.14 -12.16
C SER A 283 -14.10 9.65 -12.16
N SER A 284 -15.19 10.37 -11.86
CA SER A 284 -15.15 11.79 -11.58
C SER A 284 -15.91 12.13 -10.32
N ALA A 285 -15.50 13.18 -9.64
CA ALA A 285 -16.21 13.72 -8.48
C ALA A 285 -15.92 15.21 -8.32
N HIS A 286 -16.65 15.87 -7.42
CA HIS A 286 -16.45 17.25 -7.04
C HIS A 286 -16.06 17.30 -5.56
N ASP A 287 -14.84 17.75 -5.29
CA ASP A 287 -14.24 17.74 -3.96
C ASP A 287 -14.91 18.76 -3.00
N TRP A 288 -14.50 18.74 -1.74
CA TRP A 288 -14.92 19.76 -0.78
C TRP A 288 -14.28 21.10 -1.08
N GLU A 289 -15.13 22.13 -1.22
CA GLU A 289 -14.67 23.49 -1.45
C GLU A 289 -14.08 24.11 -0.16
N TYR A 290 -12.90 24.70 -0.28
CA TYR A 290 -12.27 25.47 0.78
C TYR A 290 -11.49 26.64 0.19
N ILE A 291 -11.92 27.86 0.52
CA ILE A 291 -11.27 29.09 0.07
C ILE A 291 -10.25 29.50 1.14
N ASP A 292 -8.97 29.33 0.82
CA ASP A 292 -7.88 29.84 1.65
C ASP A 292 -7.59 31.30 1.25
N PRO A 293 -7.75 32.29 2.16
CA PRO A 293 -7.48 33.70 1.85
C PRO A 293 -6.04 33.97 1.42
N LEU A 294 -5.07 33.23 1.96
CA LEU A 294 -3.66 33.36 1.59
C LEU A 294 -3.42 32.81 0.18
N GLU A 295 -4.12 31.72 -0.17
CA GLU A 295 -4.09 31.15 -1.51
C GLU A 295 -4.66 32.11 -2.55
N VAL A 296 -5.83 32.71 -2.27
CA VAL A 296 -6.47 33.68 -3.15
C VAL A 296 -5.57 34.90 -3.38
N ALA A 297 -4.92 35.38 -2.32
CA ALA A 297 -3.96 36.48 -2.42
C ALA A 297 -2.71 36.12 -3.25
N ALA A 298 -2.25 34.87 -3.19
CA ALA A 298 -1.05 34.40 -3.87
C ALA A 298 -1.27 33.99 -5.35
N ARG A 299 -2.46 33.49 -5.71
CA ARG A 299 -2.70 32.82 -7.02
C ARG A 299 -3.23 33.72 -8.14
N GLY A 300 -3.72 34.92 -7.84
CA GLY A 300 -4.36 35.78 -8.84
C GLY A 300 -5.51 35.07 -9.57
N GLU A 301 -5.38 34.85 -10.89
CA GLU A 301 -6.45 34.34 -11.79
C GLU A 301 -6.54 32.80 -11.92
N ASN A 302 -5.70 32.02 -11.24
CA ASN A 302 -5.81 30.55 -11.28
C ASN A 302 -6.58 30.05 -10.06
N PRO A 303 -7.91 29.81 -10.11
CA PRO A 303 -8.66 29.24 -8.99
C PRO A 303 -8.38 27.74 -8.83
N ARG A 304 -8.71 27.20 -7.65
CA ARG A 304 -8.62 25.76 -7.38
C ARG A 304 -9.69 25.03 -8.21
N ASP A 305 -9.31 23.95 -8.89
CA ASP A 305 -10.26 23.07 -9.56
C ASP A 305 -10.61 21.92 -8.62
N TYR A 306 -11.83 21.97 -8.08
CA TYR A 306 -12.37 20.94 -7.19
C TYR A 306 -12.86 19.71 -7.94
N ASN A 307 -12.89 19.70 -9.27
CA ASN A 307 -13.30 18.52 -10.00
C ASN A 307 -12.15 17.52 -10.08
N SER A 308 -12.36 16.34 -9.50
CA SER A 308 -11.44 15.23 -9.63
C SER A 308 -11.83 14.35 -10.81
N LYS A 309 -10.85 13.88 -11.59
CA LYS A 309 -11.04 12.93 -12.68
C LYS A 309 -9.93 11.90 -12.66
N LYS A 310 -10.28 10.63 -12.83
CA LYS A 310 -9.34 9.51 -12.88
C LYS A 310 -9.74 8.55 -14.00
N MET A 311 -8.75 8.14 -14.77
CA MET A 311 -8.84 7.10 -15.80
C MET A 311 -7.80 6.03 -15.51
N VAL A 312 -8.21 4.77 -15.55
CA VAL A 312 -7.31 3.62 -15.36
C VAL A 312 -7.52 2.58 -16.45
N GLY A 313 -6.46 1.88 -16.82
CA GLY A 313 -6.49 0.71 -17.68
C GLY A 313 -5.38 -0.27 -17.33
N GLU A 314 -5.67 -1.56 -17.41
CA GLU A 314 -4.75 -2.66 -17.20
C GLU A 314 -4.96 -3.75 -18.26
N LEU A 315 -3.86 -4.30 -18.75
CA LEU A 315 -3.82 -5.51 -19.56
C LEU A 315 -2.90 -6.53 -18.87
N ARG A 316 -3.36 -7.77 -18.75
CA ARG A 316 -2.61 -8.88 -18.19
C ARG A 316 -2.77 -10.13 -19.05
N LEU A 317 -1.66 -10.83 -19.25
CA LEU A 317 -1.54 -12.10 -19.95
C LEU A 317 -0.86 -13.11 -19.03
N ASP A 318 -1.51 -14.24 -18.79
CA ASP A 318 -0.98 -15.37 -18.04
C ASP A 318 -0.77 -16.55 -19.01
N TYR A 319 0.43 -17.11 -19.04
CA TYR A 319 0.79 -18.25 -19.88
C TYR A 319 1.34 -19.40 -19.04
N ARG A 320 0.69 -20.55 -19.12
CA ARG A 320 1.02 -21.81 -18.45
C ARG A 320 1.33 -22.89 -19.50
N PRO A 321 2.53 -22.88 -20.10
CA PRO A 321 2.91 -23.88 -21.11
C PRO A 321 2.92 -25.31 -20.56
N THR A 322 3.27 -25.47 -19.28
CA THR A 322 3.30 -26.72 -18.53
C THR A 322 2.68 -26.49 -17.14
N ASP A 323 2.44 -27.56 -16.39
CA ASP A 323 1.85 -27.47 -15.05
C ASP A 323 2.78 -26.79 -14.03
N ASP A 324 4.09 -26.83 -14.28
CA ASP A 324 5.13 -26.30 -13.38
C ASP A 324 5.57 -24.86 -13.70
N LEU A 325 5.26 -24.34 -14.90
CA LEU A 325 5.74 -23.06 -15.41
C LEU A 325 4.58 -22.09 -15.63
N THR A 326 4.63 -20.94 -14.97
CA THR A 326 3.70 -19.82 -15.19
C THR A 326 4.50 -18.56 -15.53
N ILE A 327 4.14 -17.92 -16.64
CA ILE A 327 4.69 -16.64 -17.10
C ILE A 327 3.55 -15.63 -17.10
N ILE A 328 3.75 -14.47 -16.48
CA ILE A 328 2.74 -13.40 -16.42
C ILE A 328 3.36 -12.11 -16.93
N GLY A 329 2.73 -11.52 -17.94
CA GLY A 329 3.02 -10.16 -18.41
C GLY A 329 1.85 -9.25 -18.06
N SER A 330 2.13 -8.07 -17.51
CA SER A 330 1.09 -7.06 -17.29
C SER A 330 1.59 -5.64 -17.49
N THR A 331 0.67 -4.77 -17.88
CA THR A 331 0.91 -3.33 -18.01
C THR A 331 -0.34 -2.57 -17.62
N GLY A 332 -0.16 -1.35 -17.14
CA GLY A 332 -1.28 -0.48 -16.85
C GLY A 332 -0.91 0.98 -16.85
N TYR A 333 -1.94 1.80 -16.94
CA TYR A 333 -1.92 3.23 -17.13
C TYR A 333 -2.94 3.86 -16.18
N THR A 334 -2.54 4.93 -15.50
CA THR A 334 -3.45 5.83 -14.80
C THR A 334 -3.20 7.26 -15.25
N LYS A 335 -4.27 8.04 -15.39
CA LYS A 335 -4.24 9.48 -15.52
C LYS A 335 -5.20 10.08 -14.52
N THR A 336 -4.72 11.00 -13.68
CA THR A 336 -5.51 11.63 -12.62
C THR A 336 -5.40 13.15 -12.69
N SER A 337 -6.45 13.84 -12.26
CA SER A 337 -6.46 15.26 -11.94
C SER A 337 -7.27 15.42 -10.66
N SER A 338 -6.67 16.02 -9.66
CA SER A 338 -7.19 16.11 -8.30
C SER A 338 -6.48 17.23 -7.55
N ILE A 339 -6.96 17.54 -6.36
CA ILE A 339 -6.20 18.30 -5.37
C ILE A 339 -5.41 17.28 -4.54
N GLU A 340 -4.11 17.50 -4.41
CA GLU A 340 -3.22 16.67 -3.61
C GLU A 340 -2.60 17.52 -2.50
N LEU A 341 -2.84 17.19 -1.23
CA LEU A 341 -2.11 17.81 -0.14
C LEU A 341 -0.73 17.17 -0.01
N THR A 342 0.30 18.00 0.04
CA THR A 342 1.69 17.54 0.16
C THR A 342 2.37 18.20 1.34
N GLY A 343 3.55 17.70 1.72
CA GLY A 343 4.40 18.38 2.72
C GLY A 343 4.90 19.76 2.27
N LEU A 344 4.79 20.09 0.98
CA LEU A 344 5.14 21.39 0.41
C LEU A 344 3.95 22.36 0.36
N GLY A 345 2.75 21.90 0.70
CA GLY A 345 1.49 22.63 0.54
C GLY A 345 0.49 21.88 -0.34
N ALA A 346 -0.69 22.47 -0.51
CA ALA A 346 -1.70 21.94 -1.43
C ALA A 346 -1.20 22.08 -2.88
N GLY A 347 -1.38 21.04 -3.68
CA GLY A 347 -1.08 21.02 -5.11
C GLY A 347 -2.30 20.70 -5.94
N GLN A 348 -2.35 21.23 -7.16
CA GLN A 348 -3.31 20.85 -8.19
C GLN A 348 -2.64 19.84 -9.11
N ALA A 349 -2.93 18.56 -8.92
CA ALA A 349 -2.54 17.54 -9.87
C ALA A 349 -3.32 17.74 -11.17
N LYS A 350 -2.61 17.88 -12.28
CA LYS A 350 -3.22 18.12 -13.60
C LYS A 350 -2.62 17.17 -14.62
N ASP A 351 -3.46 16.27 -15.12
CA ASP A 351 -3.10 15.24 -16.07
C ASP A 351 -1.89 14.38 -15.62
N TRP A 352 -1.71 14.16 -14.31
CA TRP A 352 -0.62 13.35 -13.77
C TRP A 352 -0.82 11.90 -14.18
N THR A 353 0.18 11.33 -14.85
CA THR A 353 0.16 9.93 -15.31
C THR A 353 1.08 9.02 -14.50
N TYR A 354 0.66 7.77 -14.37
CA TYR A 354 1.46 6.68 -13.81
C TYR A 354 1.32 5.44 -14.69
N ASN A 355 2.44 4.85 -15.08
CA ASN A 355 2.50 3.69 -15.96
C ASN A 355 3.34 2.60 -15.35
N PHE A 356 3.00 1.34 -15.62
CA PHE A 356 3.88 0.23 -15.30
C PHE A 356 3.94 -0.84 -16.38
N TYR A 357 5.05 -1.57 -16.35
CA TYR A 357 5.27 -2.80 -17.10
C TYR A 357 5.86 -3.83 -16.14
N GLN A 358 5.30 -5.04 -16.10
CA GLN A 358 5.73 -6.12 -15.22
C GLN A 358 5.82 -7.43 -16.01
N GLY A 359 6.93 -8.13 -15.84
CA GLY A 359 7.10 -9.53 -16.21
C GLY A 359 7.36 -10.37 -14.97
N ARG A 360 6.73 -11.56 -14.89
CA ARG A 360 6.84 -12.49 -13.76
C ARG A 360 6.94 -13.91 -14.26
N LEU A 361 7.76 -14.71 -13.62
CA LEU A 361 7.96 -16.12 -13.91
C LEU A 361 7.92 -16.92 -12.61
N LEU A 362 7.14 -18.00 -12.61
CA LEU A 362 7.11 -19.00 -11.55
C LEU A 362 7.46 -20.35 -12.16
N TYR A 363 8.48 -21.02 -11.62
CA TYR A 363 8.91 -22.32 -12.12
C TYR A 363 9.50 -23.18 -11.00
N ARG A 364 8.81 -24.27 -10.61
CA ARG A 364 9.33 -25.25 -9.63
C ARG A 364 9.95 -24.62 -8.37
N GLY A 365 9.24 -23.69 -7.73
CA GLY A 365 9.72 -22.98 -6.55
C GLY A 365 10.58 -21.74 -6.84
N TRP A 366 11.03 -21.55 -8.08
CA TRP A 366 11.62 -20.28 -8.52
C TRP A 366 10.54 -19.24 -8.76
N PHE A 367 10.85 -18.02 -8.35
CA PHE A 367 10.10 -16.82 -8.62
C PHE A 367 11.07 -15.77 -9.15
N ALA A 368 10.78 -15.23 -10.33
CA ALA A 368 11.50 -14.09 -10.89
C ALA A 368 10.52 -13.01 -11.33
N GLN A 369 10.86 -11.75 -11.08
CA GLN A 369 10.06 -10.61 -11.48
C GLN A 369 10.94 -9.45 -11.88
N VAL A 370 10.55 -8.78 -12.96
CA VAL A 370 11.06 -7.46 -13.32
C VAL A 370 9.88 -6.52 -13.50
N PHE A 371 10.01 -5.29 -13.01
CA PHE A 371 9.03 -4.26 -13.33
C PHE A 371 9.66 -2.88 -13.46
N TYR A 372 9.00 -2.06 -14.26
CA TYR A 372 9.31 -0.66 -14.49
C TYR A 372 8.07 0.16 -14.20
N ASN A 373 8.19 1.13 -13.29
CA ASN A 373 7.18 2.12 -12.99
C ASN A 373 7.68 3.48 -13.49
N ALA A 374 6.82 4.26 -14.15
CA ALA A 374 7.13 5.62 -14.56
C ALA A 374 6.01 6.57 -14.16
N SER A 375 6.38 7.77 -13.75
CA SER A 375 5.46 8.86 -13.44
C SER A 375 5.75 10.06 -14.32
N ASN A 376 4.71 10.84 -14.64
CA ASN A 376 4.83 12.14 -15.28
C ASN A 376 3.79 13.08 -14.69
N ALA A 377 4.26 14.07 -13.92
CA ALA A 377 3.42 15.03 -13.20
C ALA A 377 2.53 15.91 -14.09
N GLY A 378 2.71 15.93 -15.41
CA GLY A 378 1.86 16.72 -16.31
C GLY A 378 1.93 18.22 -16.00
N GLY A 379 0.78 18.88 -15.94
CA GLY A 379 0.66 20.31 -15.62
C GLY A 379 0.55 20.59 -14.12
N THR A 380 1.02 19.68 -13.28
CA THR A 380 0.87 19.77 -11.81
C THR A 380 1.65 20.94 -11.24
N ARG A 381 1.08 21.56 -10.21
CA ARG A 381 1.62 22.75 -9.55
C ARG A 381 1.20 22.82 -8.10
N LEU A 382 1.99 23.52 -7.30
CA LEU A 382 1.54 23.95 -5.97
C LEU A 382 0.53 25.08 -6.11
N LEU A 383 -0.30 25.21 -5.08
CA LEU A 383 -1.27 26.29 -4.99
C LEU A 383 -0.68 27.51 -4.28
N ILE A 384 0.32 27.33 -3.41
CA ILE A 384 1.04 28.44 -2.76
C ILE A 384 2.53 28.08 -2.62
N PRO A 385 3.44 28.84 -3.24
CA PRO A 385 3.19 29.72 -4.41
C PRO A 385 2.77 28.89 -5.64
N ASP A 386 2.29 29.54 -6.71
CA ASP A 386 1.81 28.91 -7.97
C ASP A 386 2.96 28.31 -8.82
N ASP A 387 3.75 27.43 -8.21
CA ASP A 387 4.96 26.86 -8.78
C ASP A 387 4.67 25.54 -9.51
N PRO A 388 5.29 25.30 -10.68
CA PRO A 388 5.22 23.99 -11.31
C PRO A 388 5.88 22.91 -10.44
N ILE A 389 5.31 21.71 -10.47
CA ILE A 389 5.89 20.49 -9.94
C ILE A 389 6.16 19.56 -11.11
N VAL A 390 7.45 19.36 -11.40
CA VAL A 390 7.90 18.43 -12.43
C VAL A 390 8.37 17.15 -11.73
N ASP A 391 7.84 16.02 -12.19
CA ASP A 391 8.29 14.68 -11.80
C ASP A 391 8.09 13.72 -12.98
N ASN A 392 9.16 13.42 -13.70
CA ASN A 392 9.22 12.47 -14.82
C ASN A 392 10.01 11.20 -14.43
N SER A 393 9.90 10.82 -13.17
CA SER A 393 10.78 9.84 -12.55
C SER A 393 10.37 8.41 -12.85
N ASN A 394 11.34 7.50 -12.73
CA ASN A 394 11.11 6.07 -12.88
C ASN A 394 11.75 5.22 -11.79
N LEU A 395 11.19 4.02 -11.62
CA LEU A 395 11.67 2.98 -10.72
C LEU A 395 11.72 1.66 -11.50
N MET A 396 12.90 1.06 -11.59
CA MET A 396 13.08 -0.30 -12.08
C MET A 396 13.42 -1.25 -10.93
N VAL A 397 12.77 -2.41 -10.87
CA VAL A 397 13.02 -3.41 -9.84
C VAL A 397 13.19 -4.79 -10.46
N LEU A 398 14.21 -5.51 -10.00
CA LEU A 398 14.46 -6.92 -10.28
C LEU A 398 14.36 -7.71 -8.98
N GLN A 399 13.66 -8.83 -8.99
CA GLN A 399 13.53 -9.73 -7.85
C GLN A 399 13.72 -11.18 -8.30
N LEU A 400 14.52 -11.94 -7.56
CA LEU A 400 14.69 -13.38 -7.71
C LEU A 400 14.55 -14.05 -6.35
N GLN A 401 13.77 -15.11 -6.28
CA GLN A 401 13.55 -15.91 -5.08
C GLN A 401 13.48 -17.38 -5.45
N HIS A 402 13.96 -18.25 -4.58
CA HIS A 402 13.75 -19.68 -4.66
C HIS A 402 13.23 -20.22 -3.34
N ASN A 403 12.23 -21.09 -3.42
CA ASN A 403 11.68 -21.82 -2.30
C ASN A 403 12.14 -23.28 -2.37
N ALA A 404 12.90 -23.72 -1.37
CA ALA A 404 13.40 -25.09 -1.26
C ALA A 404 12.88 -25.76 0.01
N SER A 405 12.83 -27.09 0.01
CA SER A 405 12.49 -27.88 1.19
C SER A 405 13.62 -28.86 1.49
N LEU A 406 14.02 -28.97 2.75
CA LEU A 406 14.93 -30.00 3.23
C LEU A 406 14.14 -31.01 4.07
N GLY A 407 13.78 -32.13 3.44
CA GLY A 407 12.85 -33.09 4.03
C GLY A 407 11.43 -32.50 4.19
N GLN A 408 10.70 -33.00 5.18
CA GLN A 408 9.30 -32.60 5.45
C GLN A 408 9.18 -31.50 6.52
N LYS A 409 10.26 -31.20 7.24
CA LYS A 409 10.22 -30.33 8.43
C LYS A 409 10.82 -28.94 8.21
N GLN A 410 11.61 -28.74 7.16
CA GLN A 410 12.32 -27.48 6.94
C GLN A 410 12.04 -26.94 5.54
N HIS A 411 11.57 -25.70 5.50
CA HIS A 411 11.35 -24.94 4.29
C HIS A 411 12.23 -23.70 4.31
N PHE A 412 12.82 -23.39 3.17
CA PHE A 412 13.68 -22.23 2.98
C PHE A 412 13.13 -21.36 1.87
N ALA A 413 13.18 -20.05 2.08
CA ALA A 413 12.97 -19.05 1.04
C ALA A 413 14.19 -18.13 1.03
N TYR A 414 14.88 -18.03 -0.08
CA TYR A 414 16.03 -17.14 -0.22
C TYR A 414 16.00 -16.44 -1.55
N GLY A 415 16.56 -15.24 -1.59
CA GLY A 415 16.48 -14.43 -2.78
C GLY A 415 17.30 -13.15 -2.68
N ALA A 416 17.24 -12.41 -3.77
CA ALA A 416 17.86 -11.11 -3.90
C ALA A 416 16.97 -10.18 -4.73
N ASP A 417 17.11 -8.89 -4.49
CA ASP A 417 16.43 -7.86 -5.24
C ASP A 417 17.31 -6.62 -5.44
N MET A 418 16.99 -5.88 -6.49
CA MET A 418 17.64 -4.64 -6.87
C MET A 418 16.58 -3.63 -7.26
N LEU A 419 16.67 -2.43 -6.68
CA LEU A 419 15.79 -1.30 -6.96
C LEU A 419 16.65 -0.16 -7.50
N ARG A 420 16.24 0.42 -8.62
CA ARG A 420 16.88 1.60 -9.23
C ARG A 420 15.85 2.71 -9.37
N THR A 421 15.97 3.75 -8.56
CA THR A 421 15.17 4.97 -8.71
C THR A 421 15.97 5.99 -9.49
N ARG A 422 15.35 6.57 -10.51
CA ARG A 422 15.89 7.63 -11.36
C ARG A 422 14.95 8.83 -11.28
N PRO A 423 15.20 9.75 -10.34
CA PRO A 423 14.44 10.98 -10.26
C PRO A 423 14.68 11.85 -11.50
N VAL A 424 13.63 12.53 -11.96
CA VAL A 424 13.71 13.60 -12.97
C VAL A 424 12.72 14.67 -12.54
N THR A 425 13.14 15.61 -11.71
CA THR A 425 12.29 16.64 -11.11
C THR A 425 12.44 18.02 -11.75
N GLY A 426 13.30 18.14 -12.76
CA GLY A 426 13.54 19.39 -13.49
C GLY A 426 14.01 20.53 -12.59
N GLY A 427 14.63 20.23 -11.44
CA GLY A 427 15.04 21.20 -10.43
C GLY A 427 13.90 21.78 -9.58
N THR A 428 12.64 21.36 -9.79
CA THR A 428 11.48 21.90 -9.04
C THR A 428 11.31 21.27 -7.65
N ILE A 429 11.89 20.09 -7.43
CA ILE A 429 11.84 19.34 -6.17
C ILE A 429 13.25 19.14 -5.61
N ASN A 430 14.17 18.59 -6.41
CA ASN A 430 15.54 18.28 -5.97
C ASN A 430 16.53 19.42 -6.19
N GLY A 431 16.10 20.53 -6.79
CA GLY A 431 16.90 21.75 -6.95
C GLY A 431 18.28 21.48 -7.54
N ILE A 432 19.32 21.90 -6.80
CA ILE A 432 20.72 21.73 -7.21
C ILE A 432 21.19 20.26 -7.29
N HIS A 433 20.41 19.32 -6.74
CA HIS A 433 20.78 17.91 -6.67
C HIS A 433 20.22 17.07 -7.83
N GLU A 434 19.50 17.66 -8.78
CA GLU A 434 18.84 16.98 -9.90
C GLU A 434 19.76 16.01 -10.68
N ASP A 435 21.05 16.32 -10.79
CA ASP A 435 22.00 15.49 -11.56
C ASP A 435 22.74 14.43 -10.71
N ILE A 436 22.52 14.41 -9.38
CA ILE A 436 23.24 13.53 -8.44
C ILE A 436 22.32 12.74 -7.50
N ASP A 437 21.04 12.67 -7.82
CA ASP A 437 19.97 12.13 -6.97
C ASP A 437 19.58 10.66 -7.29
N ASN A 438 20.30 10.01 -8.20
CA ASN A 438 20.07 8.61 -8.54
C ASN A 438 20.27 7.68 -7.33
N ILE A 439 19.30 6.81 -7.06
CA ILE A 439 19.33 5.88 -5.93
C ILE A 439 19.36 4.44 -6.46
N ASP A 440 20.33 3.65 -5.99
CA ASP A 440 20.41 2.21 -6.22
C ASP A 440 20.37 1.48 -4.86
N GLU A 441 19.53 0.47 -4.76
CA GLU A 441 19.36 -0.37 -3.56
C GLU A 441 19.48 -1.85 -3.93
N TYR A 442 20.16 -2.60 -3.07
CA TYR A 442 20.41 -4.02 -3.24
C TYR A 442 20.07 -4.76 -1.97
N GLY A 443 19.37 -5.88 -2.09
CA GLY A 443 19.01 -6.71 -0.94
C GLY A 443 19.25 -8.19 -1.20
N ILE A 444 19.65 -8.91 -0.15
CA ILE A 444 19.72 -10.38 -0.11
C ILE A 444 19.08 -10.87 1.18
N TYR A 445 18.32 -11.96 1.10
CA TYR A 445 17.60 -12.50 2.25
C TYR A 445 17.54 -14.02 2.24
N LEU A 446 17.35 -14.56 3.45
CA LEU A 446 17.11 -15.96 3.73
C LEU A 446 16.08 -16.05 4.85
N GLN A 447 15.09 -16.91 4.66
CA GLN A 447 14.13 -17.36 5.65
C GLN A 447 14.19 -18.89 5.75
N SER A 448 14.07 -19.39 6.97
CA SER A 448 13.84 -20.79 7.31
C SER A 448 12.58 -20.90 8.16
N GLU A 449 11.67 -21.78 7.75
CA GLU A 449 10.53 -22.26 8.53
C GLU A 449 10.83 -23.70 8.93
N THR A 450 10.85 -23.98 10.23
CA THR A 450 11.21 -25.29 10.78
C THR A 450 10.13 -25.79 11.73
N SER A 451 9.50 -26.91 11.38
CA SER A 451 8.60 -27.65 12.25
C SER A 451 9.39 -28.40 13.32
N LEU A 452 9.46 -27.83 14.53
CA LEU A 452 10.13 -28.44 15.69
C LEU A 452 9.32 -29.64 16.22
N SER A 453 7.98 -29.54 16.16
CA SER A 453 7.01 -30.61 16.43
C SER A 453 5.72 -30.34 15.66
N ASP A 454 4.73 -31.23 15.76
CA ASP A 454 3.41 -31.03 15.12
C ASP A 454 2.65 -29.81 15.67
N GLN A 455 3.07 -29.29 16.82
CA GLN A 455 2.45 -28.14 17.49
C GLN A 455 3.35 -26.90 17.53
N ILE A 456 4.63 -26.99 17.13
CA ILE A 456 5.59 -25.89 17.31
C ILE A 456 6.38 -25.69 16.03
N GLU A 457 6.34 -24.46 15.53
CA GLU A 457 7.02 -24.01 14.34
C GLU A 457 7.93 -22.82 14.67
N LEU A 458 9.16 -22.87 14.19
CA LEU A 458 10.17 -21.82 14.34
C LEU A 458 10.43 -21.18 12.98
N VAL A 459 10.25 -19.87 12.90
CA VAL A 459 10.59 -19.07 11.71
C VAL A 459 11.76 -18.16 12.03
N LEU A 460 12.84 -18.31 11.29
CA LEU A 460 14.03 -17.46 11.36
C LEU A 460 14.25 -16.80 10.01
N ALA A 461 14.46 -15.50 9.98
CA ALA A 461 14.81 -14.80 8.75
C ALA A 461 15.84 -13.70 9.00
N GLY A 462 16.64 -13.46 7.97
CA GLY A 462 17.65 -12.41 7.95
C GLY A 462 17.73 -11.79 6.56
N ARG A 463 17.85 -10.47 6.53
CA ARG A 463 18.02 -9.70 5.30
C ARG A 463 19.11 -8.66 5.48
N ILE A 464 19.92 -8.48 4.44
CA ILE A 464 20.91 -7.40 4.34
C ILE A 464 20.52 -6.51 3.18
N ASP A 465 20.44 -5.20 3.43
CA ASP A 465 20.13 -4.17 2.43
C ASP A 465 21.27 -3.13 2.34
N LYS A 466 21.64 -2.74 1.13
CA LYS A 466 22.63 -1.69 0.85
C LYS A 466 21.98 -0.59 0.01
N HIS A 467 22.19 0.66 0.41
CA HIS A 467 21.70 1.86 -0.27
C HIS A 467 22.90 2.67 -0.82
N SER A 468 22.80 3.20 -2.04
CA SER A 468 23.91 3.91 -2.70
C SER A 468 24.41 5.15 -1.95
N HIS A 469 23.51 5.84 -1.25
CA HIS A 469 23.81 7.06 -0.46
C HIS A 469 23.90 6.83 1.05
N VAL A 470 24.01 5.59 1.49
CA VAL A 470 24.26 5.28 2.91
C VAL A 470 25.46 4.36 3.01
N GLU A 471 26.45 4.73 3.82
CA GLU A 471 27.74 4.03 3.89
C GLU A 471 27.60 2.59 4.38
N ASP A 472 26.86 2.36 5.46
CA ASP A 472 26.73 1.04 6.06
C ASP A 472 25.58 0.22 5.45
N PRO A 473 25.77 -1.11 5.28
CA PRO A 473 24.66 -2.02 5.02
C PRO A 473 23.79 -2.20 6.28
N PHE A 474 22.51 -2.50 6.07
CA PHE A 474 21.54 -2.69 7.14
C PHE A 474 21.15 -4.16 7.27
N PHE A 475 21.26 -4.70 8.48
CA PHE A 475 20.78 -6.05 8.80
C PHE A 475 19.43 -6.02 9.50
N SER A 476 18.45 -6.74 8.94
CA SER A 476 17.09 -6.88 9.45
C SER A 476 16.81 -8.34 9.86
N PRO A 477 17.00 -8.70 11.14
CA PRO A 477 16.66 -10.02 11.67
C PRO A 477 15.16 -10.17 12.01
N ARG A 478 14.68 -11.40 11.93
CA ARG A 478 13.37 -11.84 12.39
C ARG A 478 13.46 -13.22 13.03
N ALA A 479 12.76 -13.38 14.15
CA ALA A 479 12.54 -14.66 14.78
C ALA A 479 11.08 -14.76 15.24
N ALA A 480 10.42 -15.87 14.95
CA ALA A 480 9.06 -16.14 15.41
C ALA A 480 8.92 -17.59 15.86
N LEU A 481 8.20 -17.78 16.97
CA LEU A 481 7.77 -19.08 17.45
C LEU A 481 6.24 -19.13 17.38
N VAL A 482 5.71 -20.08 16.60
CA VAL A 482 4.28 -20.32 16.42
C VAL A 482 3.94 -21.62 17.15
N ILE A 483 3.09 -21.53 18.16
CA ILE A 483 2.68 -22.66 18.99
C ILE A 483 1.18 -22.89 18.75
N LYS A 484 0.81 -24.13 18.41
CA LYS A 484 -0.55 -24.57 18.09
C LYS A 484 -1.01 -25.62 19.13
N PRO A 485 -1.37 -25.24 20.38
CA PRO A 485 -1.74 -26.20 21.42
C PRO A 485 -2.96 -27.06 21.05
N ARG A 486 -3.87 -26.50 20.22
CA ARG A 486 -5.06 -27.15 19.67
C ARG A 486 -5.30 -26.61 18.25
N PRO A 487 -6.04 -27.32 17.37
CA PRO A 487 -6.24 -26.89 15.97
C PRO A 487 -6.82 -25.47 15.78
N LEU A 488 -7.56 -24.95 16.77
CA LEU A 488 -8.20 -23.64 16.72
C LEU A 488 -7.49 -22.58 17.60
N ASN A 489 -6.36 -22.92 18.22
CA ASN A 489 -5.66 -22.02 19.14
C ASN A 489 -4.21 -21.88 18.70
N THR A 490 -3.79 -20.63 18.44
CA THR A 490 -2.41 -20.32 18.07
C THR A 490 -1.86 -19.22 18.97
N LEU A 491 -0.72 -19.48 19.60
CA LEU A 491 0.08 -18.49 20.32
C LEU A 491 1.32 -18.15 19.47
N ARG A 492 1.65 -16.87 19.35
CA ARG A 492 2.79 -16.39 18.58
C ARG A 492 3.69 -15.49 19.42
N LEU A 493 4.98 -15.78 19.44
CA LEU A 493 6.02 -14.91 19.98
C LEU A 493 6.90 -14.47 18.82
N THR A 494 7.04 -13.16 18.60
CA THR A 494 7.76 -12.64 17.44
C THR A 494 8.67 -11.49 17.82
N TYR A 495 9.87 -11.47 17.24
CA TYR A 495 10.81 -10.38 17.28
C TYR A 495 11.19 -10.00 15.85
N ASN A 496 11.11 -8.71 15.53
CA ASN A 496 11.44 -8.17 14.22
C ASN A 496 12.21 -6.87 14.40
N ARG A 497 13.29 -6.69 13.63
CA ARG A 497 13.89 -5.39 13.40
C ARG A 497 13.79 -5.07 11.91
N ALA A 498 13.28 -3.88 11.62
CA ALA A 498 13.10 -3.37 10.26
C ALA A 498 13.85 -2.07 10.06
N PHE A 499 14.13 -1.77 8.79
CA PHE A 499 14.75 -0.53 8.36
C PHE A 499 13.99 0.07 7.18
N SER A 500 14.03 1.39 7.08
CA SER A 500 13.52 2.14 5.93
C SER A 500 14.65 2.98 5.39
N THR A 501 14.91 2.82 4.11
CA THR A 501 15.98 3.57 3.45
C THR A 501 15.52 5.00 3.22
N PRO A 502 16.43 5.99 3.26
CA PRO A 502 16.08 7.37 2.96
C PRO A 502 15.44 7.49 1.55
N SER A 503 14.43 8.33 1.41
CA SER A 503 13.86 8.68 0.10
C SER A 503 14.70 9.75 -0.61
N THR A 504 14.42 9.97 -1.89
CA THR A 504 14.95 11.11 -2.65
C THR A 504 14.69 12.42 -1.92
N THR A 505 13.49 12.63 -1.39
CA THR A 505 13.13 13.84 -0.64
C THR A 505 13.90 13.97 0.68
N ASN A 506 14.23 12.86 1.35
CA ASN A 506 15.05 12.93 2.58
C ASN A 506 16.50 13.36 2.30
N LEU A 507 17.04 12.98 1.14
CA LEU A 507 18.43 13.23 0.77
C LEU A 507 18.59 14.52 -0.02
N PHE A 508 17.78 14.73 -1.05
CA PHE A 508 18.04 15.66 -2.15
C PHE A 508 17.02 16.78 -2.32
N LEU A 509 15.98 16.85 -1.47
CA LEU A 509 15.04 17.98 -1.50
C LEU A 509 15.84 19.29 -1.45
N ASP A 510 15.56 20.21 -2.37
CA ASP A 510 16.15 21.55 -2.35
C ASP A 510 15.17 22.51 -3.02
N ARG A 511 14.41 23.23 -2.21
CA ARG A 511 13.36 24.12 -2.69
C ARG A 511 13.24 25.35 -1.81
N VAL A 512 12.94 26.49 -2.44
CA VAL A 512 12.51 27.68 -1.71
C VAL A 512 11.09 27.44 -1.17
N GLY A 513 10.94 27.53 0.14
CA GLY A 513 9.64 27.43 0.82
C GLY A 513 9.01 28.80 1.05
N LEU A 514 9.83 29.79 1.41
CA LEU A 514 9.39 31.17 1.59
C LEU A 514 10.46 32.12 1.02
N PRO A 515 10.21 32.76 -0.13
CA PRO A 515 11.17 33.69 -0.72
C PRO A 515 11.22 35.00 0.06
N ASP A 516 12.42 35.53 0.28
CA ASP A 516 12.72 36.83 0.90
C ASP A 516 11.70 37.34 1.94
N PRO A 517 11.50 36.62 3.07
CA PRO A 517 10.47 36.99 4.05
C PRO A 517 10.75 38.33 4.75
N PHE A 518 11.94 38.90 4.54
CA PHE A 518 12.37 40.17 5.11
C PHE A 518 12.28 41.33 4.11
N GLY A 519 11.94 41.08 2.84
CA GLY A 519 11.82 42.10 1.80
C GLY A 519 13.13 42.79 1.45
N LEU A 520 14.27 42.12 1.63
CA LEU A 520 15.60 42.69 1.42
C LEU A 520 15.90 42.93 -0.06
N ALA A 521 15.24 42.23 -0.98
CA ALA A 521 15.33 42.48 -2.40
C ALA A 521 15.08 43.96 -2.76
N ALA A 522 14.27 44.66 -1.97
CA ALA A 522 14.03 46.10 -2.14
C ALA A 522 15.28 46.98 -1.99
N LEU A 523 16.37 46.43 -1.43
CA LEU A 523 17.64 47.11 -1.19
C LEU A 523 18.69 46.85 -2.29
N GLU A 524 18.35 46.11 -3.34
CA GLU A 524 19.28 45.79 -4.44
C GLU A 524 19.92 47.04 -5.05
N SER A 525 19.14 48.10 -5.24
CA SER A 525 19.63 49.37 -5.78
C SER A 525 20.62 50.08 -4.86
N ALA A 526 20.57 49.85 -3.55
CA ALA A 526 21.48 50.42 -2.57
C ALA A 526 22.79 49.63 -2.47
N PHE A 527 22.73 48.30 -2.60
CA PHE A 527 23.89 47.43 -2.43
C PHE A 527 24.62 47.08 -3.73
N GLY A 528 23.99 47.28 -4.89
CA GLY A 528 24.53 46.86 -6.19
C GLY A 528 24.51 45.34 -6.40
N PHE A 529 23.86 44.59 -5.51
CA PHE A 529 23.56 43.17 -5.61
C PHE A 529 22.25 42.88 -4.87
N ASN A 530 21.53 41.82 -5.25
CA ASN A 530 20.28 41.44 -4.58
C ASN A 530 20.59 40.75 -3.23
N PRO A 531 20.20 41.34 -2.08
CA PRO A 531 20.50 40.79 -0.77
C PRO A 531 19.36 39.92 -0.21
N ALA A 532 18.41 39.48 -1.04
CA ALA A 532 17.32 38.60 -0.65
C ALA A 532 17.81 37.36 0.10
N ILE A 533 17.11 36.99 1.17
CA ILE A 533 17.40 35.78 1.96
C ILE A 533 16.19 34.87 1.91
N ASP A 534 16.31 33.73 1.24
CA ASP A 534 15.23 32.76 1.14
C ASP A 534 15.24 31.75 2.30
N VAL A 535 14.06 31.31 2.72
CA VAL A 535 13.91 30.12 3.55
C VAL A 535 13.73 28.91 2.65
N ARG A 536 14.66 27.95 2.75
CA ARG A 536 14.69 26.73 1.93
C ARG A 536 14.40 25.48 2.74
N ALA A 537 13.68 24.55 2.12
CA ALA A 537 13.58 23.16 2.57
C ALA A 537 14.71 22.36 1.92
N GLN A 538 15.52 21.70 2.74
CA GLN A 538 16.70 20.96 2.27
C GLN A 538 16.76 19.54 2.84
N GLY A 539 17.16 18.61 1.98
CA GLY A 539 17.50 17.24 2.34
C GLY A 539 18.87 17.14 3.02
N THR A 540 19.29 15.91 3.31
CA THR A 540 20.46 15.60 4.14
C THR A 540 21.64 14.98 3.39
N ALA A 541 21.67 15.04 2.05
CA ALA A 541 22.63 14.31 1.22
C ALA A 541 24.11 14.58 1.53
N SER A 542 24.51 15.81 1.86
CA SER A 542 25.94 16.15 2.03
C SER A 542 26.26 17.24 3.06
N THR A 543 25.38 18.23 3.26
CA THR A 543 25.68 19.43 4.10
C THR A 543 24.63 19.74 5.17
N GLY A 544 23.71 18.81 5.45
CA GLY A 544 22.61 18.99 6.39
C GLY A 544 22.83 18.36 7.77
N PHE A 545 21.71 17.96 8.40
CA PHE A 545 21.73 17.19 9.65
C PHE A 545 22.30 15.79 9.39
N THR A 546 23.31 15.36 10.14
CA THR A 546 23.82 13.97 10.09
C THR A 546 23.54 13.27 11.41
N PHE A 547 23.09 12.03 11.37
CA PHE A 547 22.71 11.27 12.56
C PHE A 547 23.75 10.20 12.88
N SER A 548 23.94 9.89 14.16
CA SER A 548 24.83 8.84 14.64
C SER A 548 24.29 8.24 15.93
N ARG A 549 25.01 7.27 16.50
CA ARG A 549 24.75 6.77 17.86
C ARG A 549 25.99 6.98 18.71
N ASP A 550 25.78 7.28 19.99
CA ASP A 550 26.86 7.31 20.96
C ASP A 550 27.35 5.90 21.32
N VAL A 551 28.32 5.82 22.22
CA VAL A 551 28.90 4.56 22.72
C VAL A 551 27.88 3.66 23.43
N ASN A 552 26.75 4.20 23.88
CA ASN A 552 25.65 3.47 24.52
C ASN A 552 24.53 3.12 23.54
N GLY A 553 24.70 3.43 22.25
CA GLY A 553 23.69 3.23 21.22
C GLY A 553 22.57 4.28 21.22
N LEU A 554 22.68 5.36 22.00
CA LEU A 554 21.69 6.43 22.03
C LEU A 554 21.82 7.32 20.79
N PRO A 555 20.69 7.72 20.16
CA PRO A 555 20.71 8.51 18.94
C PRO A 555 21.25 9.91 19.18
N MET A 556 22.09 10.37 18.25
CA MET A 556 22.68 11.71 18.22
C MET A 556 22.50 12.34 16.84
N TYR A 557 22.59 13.67 16.77
CA TYR A 557 22.59 14.42 15.51
C TYR A 557 23.66 15.50 15.51
N ARG A 558 24.23 15.78 14.34
CA ARG A 558 25.08 16.93 14.05
C ARG A 558 24.29 17.88 13.18
N THR A 559 24.45 19.17 13.38
CA THR A 559 23.77 20.21 12.62
C THR A 559 24.79 21.23 12.09
N SER A 560 24.51 21.78 10.91
CA SER A 560 25.29 22.89 10.34
C SER A 560 25.24 24.15 11.20
N PHE A 561 24.31 24.24 12.16
CA PHE A 561 24.21 25.34 13.13
C PHE A 561 25.13 25.21 14.35
N ALA A 562 25.84 24.09 14.52
CA ALA A 562 26.74 23.89 15.67
C ALA A 562 27.77 25.04 15.83
N PRO A 563 28.39 25.59 14.76
CA PRO A 563 29.30 26.73 14.86
C PRO A 563 28.64 28.01 15.41
N ILE A 564 27.35 28.24 15.15
CA ILE A 564 26.62 29.41 15.67
C ILE A 564 26.52 29.34 17.20
N ALA A 565 26.45 28.13 17.75
CA ALA A 565 26.48 27.88 19.18
C ALA A 565 27.90 27.84 19.78
N GLY A 566 28.94 28.20 19.02
CA GLY A 566 30.34 28.10 19.46
C GLY A 566 30.86 26.66 19.56
N LEU A 567 30.15 25.69 18.97
CA LEU A 567 30.53 24.27 18.98
C LEU A 567 31.20 23.90 17.65
N SER A 568 31.99 22.82 17.64
CA SER A 568 32.60 22.31 16.41
C SER A 568 31.53 21.95 15.37
N LYS A 569 31.83 22.16 14.08
CA LYS A 569 31.00 21.67 12.96
C LYS A 569 30.80 20.14 12.98
N ASP A 570 31.65 19.43 13.72
CA ASP A 570 31.63 17.98 13.89
C ASP A 570 30.99 17.54 15.22
N HIS A 571 30.40 18.48 15.97
CA HIS A 571 29.76 18.22 17.25
C HIS A 571 28.41 17.49 17.07
N TYR A 572 28.23 16.39 17.79
CA TYR A 572 26.99 15.64 17.85
C TYR A 572 26.23 15.95 19.16
N PHE A 573 25.00 16.40 19.01
CA PHE A 573 24.03 16.62 20.07
C PHE A 573 23.25 15.34 20.35
N SER A 574 23.00 15.04 21.62
CA SER A 574 22.11 13.94 21.99
C SER A 574 20.65 14.30 21.68
N LEU A 575 19.93 13.41 20.99
CA LEU A 575 18.47 13.55 20.78
C LEU A 575 17.68 13.43 22.08
N HIS A 576 18.29 12.89 23.14
CA HIS A 576 17.70 12.78 24.46
C HIS A 576 18.08 13.93 25.40
N ASP A 577 18.81 14.94 24.92
CA ASP A 577 19.06 16.15 25.69
C ASP A 577 17.91 17.15 25.45
N PRO A 578 16.94 17.28 26.38
CA PRO A 578 15.82 18.20 26.23
C PRO A 578 16.24 19.67 26.25
N GLN A 579 17.39 20.01 26.84
CA GLN A 579 17.95 21.36 26.79
C GLN A 579 18.55 21.61 25.39
N GLY A 580 19.32 20.66 24.86
CA GLY A 580 19.85 20.73 23.50
C GLY A 580 18.76 20.79 22.41
N THR A 581 17.74 19.95 22.49
CA THR A 581 16.74 19.82 21.41
C THR A 581 15.67 20.91 21.41
N ASN A 582 15.17 21.33 22.60
CA ASN A 582 14.12 22.37 22.68
C ASN A 582 14.70 23.78 22.88
N LEU A 583 15.75 23.92 23.69
CA LEU A 583 16.32 25.23 24.02
C LEU A 583 17.21 25.75 22.89
N MET A 584 18.02 24.90 22.24
CA MET A 584 18.93 25.35 21.18
C MET A 584 18.20 25.67 19.88
N TRP A 585 17.07 25.04 19.56
CA TRP A 585 16.29 25.45 18.39
C TRP A 585 15.58 26.78 18.63
N GLY A 586 15.00 26.97 19.83
CA GLY A 586 14.46 28.25 20.26
C GLY A 586 15.52 29.35 20.33
N ALA A 587 16.71 29.04 20.85
CA ALA A 587 17.84 29.95 20.95
C ALA A 587 18.51 30.20 19.59
N ALA A 588 18.69 29.20 18.73
CA ALA A 588 19.25 29.39 17.39
C ALA A 588 18.29 30.19 16.51
N ARG A 589 16.97 29.89 16.54
CA ARG A 589 15.96 30.75 15.92
C ARG A 589 16.01 32.16 16.50
N GLY A 590 16.06 32.29 17.83
CA GLY A 590 16.11 33.58 18.51
C GLY A 590 17.37 34.38 18.20
N ILE A 591 18.54 33.74 18.13
CA ILE A 591 19.85 34.34 17.84
C ILE A 591 19.96 34.65 16.36
N ILE A 592 19.56 33.75 15.46
CA ILE A 592 19.51 34.03 14.01
C ILE A 592 18.58 35.21 13.78
N MET A 593 17.36 35.21 14.34
CA MET A 593 16.45 36.33 14.20
C MET A 593 16.98 37.59 14.86
N ASN A 594 17.61 37.53 16.03
CA ASN A 594 18.15 38.72 16.71
C ASN A 594 19.41 39.28 16.04
N ILE A 595 20.32 38.44 15.53
CA ILE A 595 21.49 38.88 14.76
C ILE A 595 21.02 39.46 13.42
N LEU A 596 20.11 38.78 12.74
CA LEU A 596 19.54 39.28 11.48
C LEU A 596 18.80 40.60 11.71
N LEU A 597 17.97 40.71 12.77
CA LEU A 597 17.27 41.95 13.12
C LEU A 597 18.23 43.06 13.57
N ALA A 598 19.29 42.75 14.31
CA ALA A 598 20.27 43.73 14.78
C ALA A 598 21.22 44.24 13.68
N GLU A 599 21.49 43.43 12.65
CA GLU A 599 22.21 43.86 11.44
C GLU A 599 21.28 44.60 10.47
N LEU A 600 19.99 44.28 10.46
CA LEU A 600 18.97 44.97 9.66
C LEU A 600 18.48 46.28 10.29
N GLU A 601 18.53 46.44 11.62
CA GLU A 601 18.09 47.65 12.31
C GLU A 601 18.86 48.92 11.88
N PRO A 602 20.20 48.92 11.79
CA PRO A 602 20.99 50.05 11.29
C PRO A 602 20.77 50.33 9.79
N LEU A 603 20.54 49.28 8.99
CA LEU A 603 20.23 49.41 7.57
C LEU A 603 18.84 50.04 7.38
N ALA A 604 17.84 49.57 8.11
CA ALA A 604 16.50 50.14 8.13
C ALA A 604 16.51 51.58 8.65
N THR A 605 17.19 51.87 9.77
CA THR A 605 17.27 53.25 10.31
C THR A 605 18.08 54.20 9.43
N GLY A 606 19.14 53.74 8.77
CA GLY A 606 19.90 54.55 7.80
C GLY A 606 19.07 54.90 6.55
N LEU A 607 18.33 53.94 6.01
CA LEU A 607 17.48 54.11 4.82
C LEU A 607 16.19 54.90 5.11
N PHE A 608 15.61 54.79 6.31
CA PHE A 608 14.47 55.63 6.73
C PHE A 608 14.87 57.11 6.85
N VAL A 609 16.09 57.42 7.30
CA VAL A 609 16.59 58.80 7.40
C VAL A 609 16.90 59.39 6.02
N GLU A 610 17.37 58.59 5.07
CA GLU A 610 17.68 59.02 3.71
C GLU A 610 16.40 59.26 2.86
N ARG A 611 15.34 58.45 3.04
CA ARG A 611 14.03 58.65 2.37
C ARG A 611 13.15 59.75 2.97
N LEU A 612 13.37 60.15 4.23
CA LEU A 612 12.61 61.23 4.89
C LEU A 612 13.30 62.61 4.78
N GLY A 613 14.47 62.71 4.17
CA GLY A 613 15.17 63.99 3.97
C GLY A 613 15.56 64.69 5.27
N LEU A 614 15.73 63.96 6.38
CA LEU A 614 16.10 64.56 7.66
C LEU A 614 17.62 64.76 7.71
N PRO A 615 18.11 65.98 7.99
CA PRO A 615 19.54 66.27 7.94
C PRO A 615 20.31 65.55 9.06
N HIS A 616 21.41 64.92 8.68
CA HIS A 616 22.45 64.43 9.59
C HIS A 616 22.93 65.57 10.51
N SER A 617 22.67 65.50 11.82
CA SER A 617 23.32 66.43 12.75
C SER A 617 24.79 66.03 12.90
N ARG A 618 25.67 66.74 12.19
CA ARG A 618 27.11 66.73 12.47
C ARG A 618 27.36 67.31 13.85
N THR A 619 27.91 66.49 14.73
CA THR A 619 28.64 66.91 15.92
C THR A 619 29.82 67.80 15.53
N THR A 620 29.80 69.07 15.91
CA THR A 620 31.00 69.89 16.14
C THR A 620 30.79 70.76 17.37
N GLY A 621 31.75 70.68 18.31
CA GLY A 621 31.69 71.37 19.58
C GLY A 621 32.00 72.87 19.47
N ARG A 622 31.34 73.65 20.32
CA ARG A 622 31.93 74.82 21.00
C ARG A 622 31.07 75.23 22.20
N ARG A 623 31.74 75.45 23.35
CA ARG A 623 31.19 76.08 24.56
C ARG A 623 30.68 77.49 24.24
N LEU A 624 29.57 77.90 24.86
CA LEU A 624 29.41 79.17 25.59
C LEU A 624 28.12 79.14 26.43
N SER A 625 28.11 79.98 27.46
CA SER A 625 27.37 79.94 28.73
C SER A 625 26.01 80.65 28.75
N ARG A 626 25.16 80.26 29.75
CA ARG A 626 24.09 81.02 30.47
C ARG A 626 23.04 81.73 29.58
N ASP A 627 21.74 81.48 29.68
CA ASP A 627 20.83 81.84 30.78
C ASP A 627 19.42 81.24 30.56
N TYR A 628 18.68 81.07 31.66
CA TYR A 628 17.27 80.61 31.75
C TYR A 628 16.27 81.68 31.22
N PRO A 629 15.05 81.32 30.77
CA PRO A 629 13.97 81.04 31.71
C PRO A 629 13.06 79.85 31.39
N ARG A 630 12.46 79.37 32.48
CA ARG A 630 11.41 78.34 32.58
C ARG A 630 10.12 78.78 31.88
N THR A 631 9.46 77.84 31.22
CA THR A 631 7.99 77.77 31.21
C THR A 631 7.53 76.31 31.22
N THR A 632 6.75 76.01 32.25
CA THR A 632 6.02 74.79 32.60
C THR A 632 4.73 74.62 31.80
N ALA A 633 4.44 73.41 31.34
CA ALA A 633 3.12 72.75 31.24
C ALA A 633 3.30 71.48 30.39
N GLY A 634 2.84 70.28 30.71
CA GLY A 634 2.11 69.71 31.84
C GLY A 634 1.94 68.23 31.51
N PHE A 635 2.40 67.34 32.37
CA PHE A 635 2.14 65.90 32.28
C PHE A 635 0.74 65.61 32.82
N ALA A 636 -0.03 64.78 32.11
CA ALA A 636 -1.12 64.01 32.69
C ALA A 636 -0.88 62.51 32.44
N LYS A 637 -0.79 61.78 33.56
CA LYS A 637 -0.67 60.32 33.71
C LYS A 637 -2.07 59.71 33.94
N TYR A 638 -2.08 58.37 33.94
CA TYR A 638 -3.05 57.39 34.48
C TYR A 638 -3.97 56.74 33.44
N GLY A 639 -4.17 55.41 33.37
CA GLY A 639 -3.76 54.23 34.16
C GLY A 639 -4.17 52.96 33.36
N ARG A 640 -3.47 51.81 33.46
CA ARG A 640 -3.78 50.62 34.33
C ARG A 640 -5.27 50.21 34.31
N ASP A 641 -5.71 48.95 34.17
CA ASP A 641 -5.17 47.61 34.39
C ASP A 641 -6.14 46.56 33.75
N THR A 642 -5.70 45.29 33.68
CA THR A 642 -6.40 43.95 33.67
C THR A 642 -5.97 43.08 32.48
N LYS A 643 -5.06 42.08 32.55
CA LYS A 643 -4.87 40.81 33.32
C LYS A 643 -5.77 39.61 32.91
N TYR A 644 -5.07 38.48 32.64
CA TYR A 644 -5.47 37.05 32.48
C TYR A 644 -5.96 36.60 31.08
N SER A 645 -5.60 35.43 30.52
CA SER A 645 -4.88 34.25 31.02
C SER A 645 -4.33 33.40 29.86
N ASN A 646 -3.14 32.82 30.05
CA ASN A 646 -2.65 31.66 29.30
C ASN A 646 -3.56 30.44 29.58
N GLY A 647 -3.94 29.73 28.53
CA GLY A 647 -4.51 28.39 28.59
C GLY A 647 -3.67 27.47 27.71
N GLU A 648 -3.07 26.47 28.34
CA GLU A 648 -2.41 25.33 27.71
C GLU A 648 -3.39 24.57 26.80
N PHE A 649 -2.93 24.19 25.61
CA PHE A 649 -3.16 22.88 24.96
C PHE A 649 -2.10 22.66 23.89
#